data_AF-A0A497DIU6-F1
#
_entry.id   AF-A0A497DIU6-F1
#
_cell.length_a   1.000
_cell.length_b   1.000
_cell.length_c   1.000
_cell.angle_alpha   90.00
_cell.angle_beta   90.00
_cell.angle_gamma   90.00
#
_symmetry.space_group_name_H-M   'P 1'
#
loop_
_entity.id
_entity.type
_entity.pdbx_description
1 polymer ?
#
loop_
_entity_poly.entity_id
_entity_poly.type
_entity_poly.pdbx_seq_one_letter_code
_entity_poly.pdbx_strand_id
1 'polypeptide(L)'
;MNKFFLLSLSILFSSLLISQTNNGFPAPNRGCLSCHNGIEPIRQHDTRMMKEIYKLGIKVGDPNGCVVCHGGNPDATTALAAHSGTPNYFFNHKGPKNFYPDPGSSWINENTCGQCHEEQTGAQMNSLMMTEQGKIQGALWSFGALEGYNHNVGNYVTKNPNDPHARLGTEDYRAYMQAIHDKNPNVYPGEMKKLPKAPTADEVQRNPQLAAYTYLRQECLRCHTGSKGRQKRGDFRGIGCSSCHIPYSNNGFYEGYDPTINKNKPGHFLVHSIQSSRNAKVTVHGITYTGVPVETCTTCHNRGKRIGVSYQGLMETAYSPTFDKEGDNQPKLHTKRYIHLKEDIHYQKGMLCQDCHTTNDLHGDGFLAGSTLAPVEIECQDCHGTTKKYPWELPLGYSDEFDTIPATGASRGLIQQLAEYLKKGTTYHKKDGYLRTARGNPFKNVVKTGDSVLVHLASGKDLVLQPLKKLKEEKRLSVAGMVAMDQIGIHNDRMECYSCHATWAPQCYGCHVKIDYSKGVKHTDWLAAASDHDDHGQTACARGDLDKHKIEGVISETRSYLRWENPPLSQNGEGRVSPTIPGCQTTITVIGKDGKALIQNQIFKIPGVEGAGEEGQLAIDMSPVQPHTIQKIARDCEECHATAKAMGYGIGSGLIFSDPSQDFEVDLMTADGKVLPSKTTTQKPGIGNLTMDWSRFVTEKGKQLQTVGHHFKLSGPLNNKTRSKLDRRGVCLSCHKTIPDQDLAVSFMSHVAKYSGIKIDNKEHQSILGKLVFLGAWGQLLMGIAVGLGLFFLGYRILKRK
;
A
#
# COMPACT_ATOMS: atom_id res chain seq x y z
N MET A 1 0.56 -62.38 -44.22
CA MET A 1 -0.43 -62.29 -43.13
C MET A 1 0.34 -62.22 -41.82
N ASN A 2 0.29 -61.24 -40.93
CA ASN A 2 -0.50 -60.02 -40.80
C ASN A 2 0.38 -59.02 -40.01
N LYS A 3 0.97 -58.03 -40.69
CA LYS A 3 1.69 -56.88 -40.07
C LYS A 3 0.73 -55.72 -39.74
N PHE A 4 -0.57 -56.00 -39.65
CA PHE A 4 -1.65 -55.01 -39.55
C PHE A 4 -2.24 -54.83 -38.14
N PHE A 5 -1.71 -55.52 -37.11
CA PHE A 5 -2.37 -55.57 -35.80
C PHE A 5 -1.68 -54.81 -34.65
N LEU A 6 -0.53 -54.16 -34.91
CA LEU A 6 0.26 -53.48 -33.87
C LEU A 6 0.40 -51.96 -34.04
N LEU A 7 -0.20 -51.37 -35.09
CA LEU A 7 -0.21 -49.92 -35.31
C LEU A 7 -1.51 -49.23 -34.84
N SER A 8 -2.53 -50.00 -34.47
CA SER A 8 -3.84 -49.48 -34.07
C SER A 8 -4.03 -49.26 -32.57
N LEU A 9 -3.09 -49.71 -31.72
CA LEU A 9 -3.19 -49.53 -30.27
C LEU A 9 -2.44 -48.31 -29.72
N SER A 10 -1.44 -47.80 -30.44
CA SER A 10 -0.66 -46.62 -30.04
C SER A 10 -1.30 -45.29 -30.46
N ILE A 11 -2.23 -45.31 -31.42
CA ILE A 11 -2.99 -44.11 -31.85
C ILE A 11 -4.24 -43.89 -30.99
N LEU A 12 -4.72 -44.94 -30.30
CA LEU A 12 -5.85 -44.85 -29.37
C LEU A 12 -5.47 -44.39 -27.95
N PHE A 13 -4.19 -44.39 -27.59
CA PHE A 13 -3.73 -43.85 -26.30
C PHE A 13 -3.24 -42.39 -26.36
N SER A 14 -3.02 -41.84 -27.55
CA SER A 14 -2.69 -40.40 -27.73
C SER A 14 -3.93 -39.52 -27.94
N SER A 15 -5.12 -40.11 -28.13
CA SER A 15 -6.40 -39.40 -28.25
C SER A 15 -7.23 -39.39 -26.96
N LEU A 16 -6.77 -40.07 -25.90
CA LEU A 16 -7.47 -40.18 -24.61
C LEU A 16 -6.85 -39.37 -23.46
N LEU A 17 -5.90 -38.47 -23.75
CA LEU A 17 -5.39 -37.48 -22.79
C LEU A 17 -5.88 -36.04 -23.07
N ILE A 18 -6.81 -35.86 -24.01
CA ILE A 18 -7.62 -34.65 -24.16
C ILE A 18 -9.02 -34.95 -23.65
N SER A 19 -9.15 -35.24 -22.36
CA SER A 19 -10.46 -35.40 -21.73
C SER A 19 -10.39 -35.03 -20.25
N GLN A 20 -10.03 -33.77 -19.99
CA GLN A 20 -10.37 -33.09 -18.74
C GLN A 20 -10.60 -31.59 -18.97
N THR A 21 -11.50 -31.22 -19.88
CA THR A 21 -12.36 -30.04 -19.70
C THR A 21 -13.72 -30.35 -20.31
N ASN A 22 -14.74 -30.43 -19.48
CA ASN A 22 -16.13 -30.43 -19.94
C ASN A 22 -16.41 -29.11 -20.69
N ASN A 23 -17.01 -29.25 -21.88
CA ASN A 23 -17.97 -28.35 -22.54
C ASN A 23 -17.44 -27.05 -23.17
N GLY A 24 -17.41 -26.98 -24.50
CA GLY A 24 -17.43 -25.71 -25.23
C GLY A 24 -18.74 -24.95 -25.02
N PHE A 25 -18.86 -23.76 -25.61
CA PHE A 25 -20.06 -22.93 -25.53
C PHE A 25 -21.35 -23.68 -25.94
N PRO A 26 -22.53 -23.27 -25.43
CA PRO A 26 -23.81 -23.94 -25.74
C PRO A 26 -24.14 -24.01 -27.23
N ALA A 27 -23.71 -23.03 -28.02
CA ALA A 27 -23.93 -22.98 -29.46
C ALA A 27 -22.64 -22.62 -30.21
N PRO A 28 -21.71 -23.58 -30.40
CA PRO A 28 -20.45 -23.34 -31.09
C PRO A 28 -20.67 -22.81 -32.51
N ASN A 29 -19.78 -21.93 -32.98
CA ASN A 29 -19.83 -21.30 -34.31
C ASN A 29 -21.13 -20.52 -34.64
N ARG A 30 -21.95 -20.16 -33.63
CA ARG A 30 -23.14 -19.31 -33.81
C ARG A 30 -22.96 -17.94 -33.15
N GLY A 31 -23.67 -16.95 -33.68
CA GLY A 31 -23.58 -15.57 -33.20
C GLY A 31 -22.16 -15.02 -33.34
N CYS A 32 -21.68 -14.34 -32.31
CA CYS A 32 -20.31 -13.79 -32.24
C CYS A 32 -19.21 -14.87 -32.38
N LEU A 33 -19.49 -16.12 -31.99
CA LEU A 33 -18.52 -17.22 -32.11
C LEU A 33 -18.31 -17.69 -33.55
N SER A 34 -19.07 -17.20 -34.53
CA SER A 34 -18.76 -17.45 -35.95
C SER A 34 -17.40 -16.85 -36.37
N CYS A 35 -17.03 -15.71 -35.77
CA CYS A 35 -15.74 -15.05 -35.97
C CYS A 35 -14.76 -15.32 -34.80
N HIS A 36 -15.27 -15.39 -33.58
CA HIS A 36 -14.48 -15.53 -32.34
C HIS A 36 -14.38 -16.98 -31.83
N ASN A 37 -14.50 -17.97 -32.72
CA ASN A 37 -14.49 -19.37 -32.32
C ASN A 37 -13.17 -19.72 -31.60
N GLY A 38 -13.26 -20.26 -30.39
CA GLY A 38 -12.12 -20.58 -29.54
C GLY A 38 -11.91 -19.61 -28.38
N ILE A 39 -12.51 -18.42 -28.38
CA ILE A 39 -12.44 -17.51 -27.22
C ILE A 39 -12.82 -18.23 -25.91
N GLU A 40 -12.16 -17.89 -24.82
CA GLU A 40 -12.45 -18.51 -23.53
C GLU A 40 -13.84 -18.08 -23.02
N PRO A 41 -14.60 -18.97 -22.36
CA PRO A 41 -15.79 -18.56 -21.64
C PRO A 41 -15.38 -17.64 -20.48
N ILE A 42 -16.04 -16.49 -20.38
CA ILE A 42 -15.69 -15.44 -19.38
C ILE A 42 -15.74 -15.95 -17.92
N ARG A 43 -16.56 -16.98 -17.68
CA ARG A 43 -16.70 -17.74 -16.42
C ARG A 43 -17.06 -19.20 -16.75
N GLN A 44 -16.94 -20.12 -15.80
CA GLN A 44 -17.34 -21.52 -16.03
C GLN A 44 -18.85 -21.64 -16.31
N HIS A 45 -19.20 -22.50 -17.27
CA HIS A 45 -20.55 -22.66 -17.83
C HIS A 45 -21.64 -22.98 -16.79
N ASP A 46 -21.29 -23.71 -15.73
CA ASP A 46 -22.21 -24.18 -14.69
C ASP A 46 -22.51 -23.12 -13.61
N THR A 47 -21.79 -22.00 -13.63
CA THR A 47 -21.96 -20.91 -12.66
C THR A 47 -23.31 -20.20 -12.85
N ARG A 48 -23.84 -19.63 -11.76
CA ARG A 48 -25.08 -18.84 -11.81
C ARG A 48 -24.98 -17.68 -12.82
N MET A 49 -23.83 -17.00 -12.86
CA MET A 49 -23.58 -15.91 -13.80
C MET A 49 -23.72 -16.38 -15.25
N MET A 50 -23.03 -17.46 -15.64
CA MET A 50 -23.12 -17.96 -17.03
C MET A 50 -24.52 -18.44 -17.39
N LYS A 51 -25.21 -19.11 -16.47
CA LYS A 51 -26.60 -19.55 -16.70
C LYS A 51 -27.55 -18.39 -16.98
N GLU A 52 -27.45 -17.30 -16.23
CA GLU A 52 -28.25 -16.09 -16.49
C GLU A 52 -27.84 -15.40 -17.80
N ILE A 53 -26.54 -15.36 -18.11
CA ILE A 53 -26.03 -14.84 -19.38
C ILE A 53 -26.60 -15.64 -20.56
N TYR A 54 -26.58 -16.97 -20.52
CA TYR A 54 -27.15 -17.79 -21.60
C TYR A 54 -28.66 -17.63 -21.73
N LYS A 55 -29.38 -17.60 -20.60
CA LYS A 55 -30.82 -17.37 -20.59
C LYS A 55 -31.20 -16.05 -21.27
N LEU A 56 -30.47 -14.98 -20.95
CA LEU A 56 -30.68 -13.68 -21.55
C LEU A 56 -30.20 -13.65 -23.00
N GLY A 57 -29.06 -14.29 -23.29
CA GLY A 57 -28.51 -14.43 -24.64
C GLY A 57 -29.49 -15.06 -25.62
N ILE A 58 -30.12 -16.19 -25.26
CA ILE A 58 -31.16 -16.85 -26.07
C ILE A 58 -32.30 -15.88 -26.39
N LYS A 59 -32.72 -15.06 -25.42
CA LYS A 59 -33.81 -14.08 -25.59
C LYS A 59 -33.45 -12.98 -26.62
N VAL A 60 -32.17 -12.67 -26.79
CA VAL A 60 -31.69 -11.58 -27.64
C VAL A 60 -30.97 -12.06 -28.91
N GLY A 61 -31.10 -13.34 -29.27
CA GLY A 61 -30.55 -13.89 -30.51
C GLY A 61 -29.08 -14.33 -30.43
N ASP A 62 -28.45 -14.28 -29.26
CA ASP A 62 -27.07 -14.74 -29.05
C ASP A 62 -27.03 -15.84 -27.96
N PRO A 63 -27.21 -17.12 -28.32
CA PRO A 63 -27.25 -18.22 -27.34
C PRO A 63 -25.97 -18.38 -26.52
N ASN A 64 -24.85 -17.77 -26.94
CA ASN A 64 -23.59 -17.78 -26.21
C ASN A 64 -23.44 -16.57 -25.26
N GLY A 65 -24.31 -15.56 -25.41
CA GLY A 65 -24.47 -14.44 -24.48
C GLY A 65 -23.36 -13.40 -24.48
N CYS A 66 -22.53 -13.34 -25.51
CA CYS A 66 -21.52 -12.30 -25.71
C CYS A 66 -22.14 -10.90 -25.71
N VAL A 67 -23.27 -10.73 -26.42
CA VAL A 67 -23.96 -9.43 -26.56
C VAL A 67 -24.63 -8.96 -25.26
N VAL A 68 -24.74 -9.82 -24.24
CA VAL A 68 -25.29 -9.45 -22.92
C VAL A 68 -24.37 -8.45 -22.19
N CYS A 69 -23.07 -8.53 -22.43
CA CYS A 69 -22.10 -7.59 -21.89
C CYS A 69 -21.58 -6.63 -22.97
N HIS A 70 -21.37 -7.12 -24.19
CA HIS A 70 -20.75 -6.35 -25.25
C HIS A 70 -21.74 -5.60 -26.14
N GLY A 71 -23.04 -5.88 -26.14
CA GLY A 71 -23.94 -5.35 -27.17
C GLY A 71 -23.57 -5.87 -28.56
N GLY A 72 -23.75 -5.03 -29.59
CA GLY A 72 -23.47 -5.40 -30.98
C GLY A 72 -24.63 -6.13 -31.69
N ASN A 73 -24.34 -6.72 -32.84
CA ASN A 73 -25.30 -7.49 -33.62
C ASN A 73 -24.80 -8.93 -33.84
N PRO A 74 -25.41 -9.94 -33.19
CA PRO A 74 -24.97 -11.32 -33.30
C PRO A 74 -25.26 -11.96 -34.67
N ASP A 75 -26.17 -11.38 -35.47
CA ASP A 75 -26.56 -11.91 -36.79
C ASP A 75 -25.68 -11.36 -37.92
N ALA A 76 -24.84 -10.37 -37.65
CA ALA A 76 -23.99 -9.73 -38.64
C ALA A 76 -22.77 -10.58 -39.02
N THR A 77 -22.40 -10.53 -40.29
CA THR A 77 -21.26 -11.29 -40.85
C THR A 77 -20.01 -10.46 -41.11
N THR A 78 -20.08 -9.14 -40.92
CA THR A 78 -18.94 -8.23 -41.06
C THR A 78 -18.58 -7.62 -39.72
N ALA A 79 -17.28 -7.37 -39.50
CA ALA A 79 -16.79 -6.82 -38.24
C ALA A 79 -17.45 -5.48 -37.88
N LEU A 80 -17.67 -4.59 -38.86
CA LEU A 80 -18.27 -3.28 -38.63
C LEU A 80 -19.75 -3.40 -38.19
N ALA A 81 -20.52 -4.28 -38.84
CA ALA A 81 -21.93 -4.46 -38.50
C ALA A 81 -22.11 -5.24 -37.19
N ALA A 82 -21.24 -6.21 -36.90
CA ALA A 82 -21.27 -6.99 -35.66
C ALA A 82 -20.91 -6.15 -34.43
N HIS A 83 -19.97 -5.22 -34.58
CA HIS A 83 -19.48 -4.34 -33.50
C HIS A 83 -20.18 -2.98 -33.48
N SER A 84 -21.48 -2.95 -33.76
CA SER A 84 -22.30 -1.73 -33.77
C SER A 84 -23.66 -1.96 -33.14
N GLY A 85 -24.15 -0.98 -32.39
CA GLY A 85 -25.47 -1.00 -31.78
C GLY A 85 -25.60 -2.04 -30.66
N THR A 86 -26.83 -2.48 -30.43
CA THR A 86 -27.18 -3.48 -29.41
C THR A 86 -28.47 -4.19 -29.83
N PRO A 87 -28.75 -5.42 -29.37
CA PRO A 87 -30.05 -6.04 -29.61
C PRO A 87 -31.22 -5.16 -29.14
N ASN A 88 -32.31 -5.11 -29.94
CA ASN A 88 -33.46 -4.23 -29.70
C ASN A 88 -34.04 -4.33 -28.28
N TYR A 89 -33.96 -5.51 -27.68
CA TYR A 89 -34.39 -5.76 -26.31
C TYR A 89 -33.76 -4.80 -25.29
N PHE A 90 -32.47 -4.51 -25.43
CA PHE A 90 -31.71 -3.72 -24.45
C PHE A 90 -31.96 -2.23 -24.52
N PHE A 91 -32.59 -1.68 -25.56
CA PHE A 91 -32.99 -0.26 -25.53
C PHE A 91 -33.94 0.04 -24.37
N ASN A 92 -34.88 -0.88 -24.08
CA ASN A 92 -35.92 -0.71 -23.06
C ASN A 92 -35.71 -1.56 -21.80
N HIS A 93 -34.59 -2.28 -21.68
CA HIS A 93 -34.29 -3.17 -20.53
C HIS A 93 -32.86 -2.95 -20.01
N LYS A 94 -32.54 -3.53 -18.85
CA LYS A 94 -31.16 -3.59 -18.34
C LYS A 94 -30.28 -4.34 -19.36
N GLY A 95 -29.13 -3.76 -19.69
CA GLY A 95 -28.23 -4.27 -20.71
C GLY A 95 -27.46 -3.18 -21.46
N PRO A 96 -26.52 -3.57 -22.32
CA PRO A 96 -25.70 -2.64 -23.09
C PRO A 96 -26.55 -1.81 -24.05
N LYS A 97 -26.25 -0.51 -24.15
CA LYS A 97 -26.98 0.45 -25.01
C LYS A 97 -26.31 0.68 -26.36
N ASN A 98 -25.06 0.24 -26.49
CA ASN A 98 -24.28 0.24 -27.71
C ASN A 98 -23.27 -0.93 -27.63
N PHE A 99 -22.40 -1.08 -28.62
CA PHE A 99 -21.31 -2.03 -28.58
C PHE A 99 -20.24 -1.55 -27.60
N TYR A 100 -19.85 -2.38 -26.65
CA TYR A 100 -18.86 -2.06 -25.61
C TYR A 100 -17.62 -2.94 -25.77
N PRO A 101 -16.49 -2.40 -26.29
CA PRO A 101 -15.25 -3.15 -26.44
C PRO A 101 -14.65 -3.61 -25.11
N ASP A 102 -14.83 -2.81 -24.05
CA ASP A 102 -14.46 -3.15 -22.68
C ASP A 102 -15.68 -2.94 -21.76
N PRO A 103 -16.50 -3.98 -21.55
CA PRO A 103 -17.67 -3.90 -20.68
C PRO A 103 -17.35 -3.55 -19.23
N GLY A 104 -16.08 -3.64 -18.81
CA GLY A 104 -15.65 -3.27 -17.46
C GLY A 104 -15.47 -1.77 -17.24
N SER A 105 -15.52 -0.95 -18.29
CA SER A 105 -15.29 0.49 -18.20
C SER A 105 -16.25 1.17 -17.22
N SER A 106 -15.71 2.01 -16.32
CA SER A 106 -16.50 2.76 -15.33
C SER A 106 -17.52 3.71 -15.95
N TRP A 107 -17.37 4.04 -17.23
CA TRP A 107 -18.22 4.99 -17.94
C TRP A 107 -19.52 4.39 -18.46
N ILE A 108 -19.60 3.04 -18.53
CA ILE A 108 -20.77 2.31 -19.04
C ILE A 108 -21.18 1.15 -18.15
N ASN A 109 -20.49 0.93 -17.01
CA ASN A 109 -20.64 -0.29 -16.24
C ASN A 109 -22.01 -0.46 -15.56
N GLU A 110 -22.78 0.61 -15.38
CA GLU A 110 -24.20 0.55 -14.99
C GLU A 110 -25.03 -0.34 -15.94
N ASN A 111 -24.65 -0.35 -17.23
CA ASN A 111 -25.30 -1.11 -18.29
C ASN A 111 -24.72 -2.52 -18.45
N THR A 112 -23.67 -2.88 -17.71
CA THR A 112 -22.98 -4.17 -17.79
C THR A 112 -22.88 -4.83 -16.41
N CYS A 113 -21.82 -4.60 -15.65
CA CYS A 113 -21.59 -5.18 -14.33
C CYS A 113 -22.69 -4.76 -13.32
N GLY A 114 -23.15 -3.51 -13.40
CA GLY A 114 -24.16 -2.91 -12.53
C GLY A 114 -25.54 -3.57 -12.63
N GLN A 115 -25.80 -4.35 -13.69
CA GLN A 115 -26.99 -5.18 -13.77
C GLN A 115 -27.11 -6.18 -12.60
N CYS A 116 -25.96 -6.63 -12.08
CA CYS A 116 -25.85 -7.60 -10.98
C CYS A 116 -25.12 -7.02 -9.74
N HIS A 117 -24.25 -6.03 -9.92
CA HIS A 117 -23.34 -5.45 -8.92
C HIS A 117 -23.62 -3.97 -8.62
N GLU A 118 -24.90 -3.62 -8.52
CA GLU A 118 -25.39 -2.24 -8.33
C GLU A 118 -24.69 -1.49 -7.18
N GLU A 119 -24.45 -2.14 -6.04
CA GLU A 119 -23.81 -1.52 -4.88
C GLU A 119 -22.34 -1.19 -5.15
N GLN A 120 -21.60 -2.11 -5.80
CA GLN A 120 -20.20 -1.85 -6.14
C GLN A 120 -20.06 -0.79 -7.23
N THR A 121 -20.93 -0.80 -8.25
CA THR A 121 -20.93 0.23 -9.30
C THR A 121 -21.36 1.58 -8.74
N GLY A 122 -22.35 1.63 -7.85
CA GLY A 122 -22.81 2.85 -7.19
C GLY A 122 -21.75 3.48 -6.26
N ALA A 123 -20.94 2.65 -5.59
CA ALA A 123 -19.88 3.13 -4.71
C ALA A 123 -18.60 3.57 -5.45
N GLN A 124 -18.38 3.07 -6.67
CA GLN A 124 -17.11 3.21 -7.40
C GLN A 124 -16.65 4.67 -7.52
N MET A 125 -17.57 5.59 -7.82
CA MET A 125 -17.25 7.01 -8.03
C MET A 125 -16.82 7.74 -6.75
N ASN A 126 -17.08 7.16 -5.57
CA ASN A 126 -16.68 7.69 -4.28
C ASN A 126 -15.41 7.01 -3.74
N SER A 127 -14.95 5.93 -4.38
CA SER A 127 -13.76 5.19 -3.98
C SER A 127 -12.46 5.97 -4.22
N LEU A 128 -11.43 5.72 -3.39
CA LEU A 128 -10.10 6.29 -3.59
C LEU A 128 -9.43 5.83 -4.89
N MET A 129 -9.80 4.66 -5.41
CA MET A 129 -9.31 4.16 -6.69
C MET A 129 -9.82 5.03 -7.86
N MET A 130 -10.94 5.73 -7.66
CA MET A 130 -11.49 6.66 -8.64
C MET A 130 -11.08 8.11 -8.36
N THR A 131 -11.13 8.57 -7.11
CA THR A 131 -10.89 9.98 -6.76
C THR A 131 -9.42 10.35 -6.64
N GLU A 132 -8.57 9.41 -6.23
CA GLU A 132 -7.14 9.57 -5.90
C GLU A 132 -6.78 10.64 -4.86
N GLN A 133 -7.73 11.08 -4.03
CA GLN A 133 -7.55 12.30 -3.24
C GLN A 133 -6.36 12.26 -2.25
N GLY A 134 -6.13 11.15 -1.54
CA GLY A 134 -4.94 11.06 -0.67
C GLY A 134 -3.60 11.28 -1.38
N LYS A 135 -3.51 11.00 -2.69
CA LYS A 135 -2.32 11.26 -3.51
C LYS A 135 -2.29 12.69 -4.05
N ILE A 136 -3.44 13.20 -4.49
CA ILE A 136 -3.60 14.57 -4.98
C ILE A 136 -3.22 15.55 -3.88
N GLN A 137 -3.84 15.41 -2.71
CA GLN A 137 -3.61 16.27 -1.56
C GLN A 137 -2.15 16.24 -1.11
N GLY A 138 -1.50 15.07 -1.09
CA GLY A 138 -0.07 14.95 -0.76
C GLY A 138 0.86 15.67 -1.75
N ALA A 139 0.54 15.69 -3.05
CA ALA A 139 1.32 16.45 -4.03
C ALA A 139 1.04 17.97 -3.93
N LEU A 140 -0.22 18.36 -3.73
CA LEU A 140 -0.58 19.77 -3.51
C LEU A 140 0.04 20.32 -2.21
N TRP A 141 0.19 19.47 -1.18
CA TRP A 141 0.92 19.79 0.03
C TRP A 141 2.37 20.16 -0.30
N SER A 142 3.07 19.33 -1.08
CA SER A 142 4.49 19.55 -1.40
C SER A 142 4.76 20.76 -2.29
N PHE A 143 3.73 21.24 -2.99
CA PHE A 143 3.70 22.52 -3.68
C PHE A 143 3.15 23.64 -2.79
N GLY A 144 3.39 23.63 -1.48
CA GLY A 144 3.02 24.71 -0.56
C GLY A 144 1.56 24.71 -0.13
N ALA A 145 0.98 23.52 0.07
CA ALA A 145 -0.37 23.30 0.56
C ALA A 145 -1.45 24.09 -0.21
N LEU A 146 -1.49 23.92 -1.53
CA LEU A 146 -2.49 24.55 -2.40
C LEU A 146 -3.95 24.23 -2.02
N GLU A 147 -4.18 23.12 -1.32
CA GLU A 147 -5.49 22.72 -0.77
C GLU A 147 -5.59 22.92 0.75
N GLY A 148 -4.50 23.34 1.42
CA GLY A 148 -4.39 23.31 2.87
C GLY A 148 -4.53 21.89 3.42
N TYR A 149 -5.22 21.78 4.55
CA TYR A 149 -5.61 20.50 5.17
C TYR A 149 -6.93 19.92 4.64
N ASN A 150 -7.52 20.52 3.60
CA ASN A 150 -8.77 20.00 3.04
C ASN A 150 -8.47 18.78 2.16
N HIS A 151 -9.42 17.84 2.09
CA HIS A 151 -9.37 16.72 1.17
C HIS A 151 -10.59 16.72 0.24
N ASN A 152 -10.90 17.85 -0.40
CA ASN A 152 -12.08 18.04 -1.25
C ASN A 152 -11.79 18.22 -2.75
N VAL A 153 -10.61 17.85 -3.25
CA VAL A 153 -10.26 17.85 -4.69
C VAL A 153 -10.05 16.42 -5.22
N GLY A 154 -10.86 15.97 -6.16
CA GLY A 154 -10.73 14.64 -6.77
C GLY A 154 -10.47 14.70 -8.29
N ASN A 155 -10.28 13.52 -8.89
CA ASN A 155 -10.25 13.38 -10.35
C ASN A 155 -11.56 13.86 -11.02
N TYR A 156 -12.69 13.63 -10.37
CA TYR A 156 -14.03 13.93 -10.87
C TYR A 156 -14.84 14.66 -9.81
N VAL A 157 -15.89 15.35 -10.25
CA VAL A 157 -16.90 15.90 -9.33
C VAL A 157 -17.71 14.73 -8.78
N THR A 158 -17.79 14.63 -7.46
CA THR A 158 -18.55 13.58 -6.78
C THR A 158 -19.03 14.07 -5.42
N LYS A 159 -20.12 13.50 -4.93
CA LYS A 159 -20.69 13.81 -3.62
C LYS A 159 -21.14 12.54 -2.92
N ASN A 160 -21.14 12.59 -1.59
CA ASN A 160 -21.76 11.54 -0.80
C ASN A 160 -23.29 11.53 -1.04
N PRO A 161 -23.93 10.36 -0.86
CA PRO A 161 -25.37 10.31 -0.68
C PRO A 161 -25.81 11.22 0.48
N ASN A 162 -27.00 11.81 0.36
CA ASN A 162 -27.57 12.65 1.41
C ASN A 162 -27.95 11.83 2.66
N ASP A 163 -28.26 10.54 2.50
CA ASP A 163 -28.62 9.62 3.59
C ASP A 163 -27.36 8.91 4.13
N PRO A 164 -26.95 9.15 5.39
CA PRO A 164 -25.84 8.42 6.03
C PRO A 164 -26.04 6.90 6.09
N HIS A 165 -27.29 6.42 6.10
CA HIS A 165 -27.60 5.00 6.10
C HIS A 165 -27.37 4.32 4.74
N ALA A 166 -27.14 5.10 3.68
CA ALA A 166 -26.75 4.60 2.38
C ALA A 166 -25.33 3.99 2.36
N ARG A 167 -24.52 4.21 3.42
CA ARG A 167 -23.17 3.64 3.52
C ARG A 167 -23.24 2.11 3.62
N LEU A 168 -22.51 1.44 2.73
CA LEU A 168 -22.42 -0.02 2.70
C LEU A 168 -21.67 -0.54 3.92
N GLY A 169 -22.31 -1.40 4.70
CA GLY A 169 -21.72 -2.04 5.88
C GLY A 169 -22.76 -2.47 6.90
N THR A 170 -22.29 -2.98 8.03
CA THR A 170 -23.14 -3.25 9.20
C THR A 170 -23.59 -1.95 9.87
N GLU A 171 -24.60 -2.02 10.74
CA GLU A 171 -25.01 -0.86 11.55
C GLU A 171 -23.86 -0.33 12.40
N ASP A 172 -23.11 -1.23 13.03
CA ASP A 172 -21.95 -0.87 13.82
C ASP A 172 -20.85 -0.22 12.98
N TYR A 173 -20.61 -0.69 11.76
CA TYR A 173 -19.68 -0.06 10.83
C TYR A 173 -20.12 1.36 10.47
N ARG A 174 -21.40 1.56 10.15
CA ARG A 174 -21.92 2.89 9.87
C ARG A 174 -21.77 3.83 11.06
N ALA A 175 -22.14 3.38 12.26
CA ALA A 175 -22.01 4.17 13.48
C ALA A 175 -20.54 4.53 13.77
N TYR A 176 -19.64 3.57 13.58
CA TYR A 176 -18.21 3.75 13.78
C TYR A 176 -17.59 4.72 12.76
N MET A 177 -17.91 4.56 11.47
CA MET A 177 -17.45 5.47 10.42
C MET A 177 -18.00 6.89 10.61
N GLN A 178 -19.23 7.04 11.10
CA GLN A 178 -19.78 8.35 11.48
C GLN A 178 -18.97 8.98 12.61
N ALA A 179 -18.65 8.24 13.66
CA ALA A 179 -17.85 8.75 14.77
C ALA A 179 -16.43 9.17 14.34
N ILE A 180 -15.79 8.44 13.42
CA ILE A 180 -14.50 8.84 12.86
C ILE A 180 -14.63 10.07 11.96
N HIS A 181 -15.69 10.14 11.14
CA HIS A 181 -16.00 11.32 10.34
C HIS A 181 -16.10 12.57 11.22
N ASP A 182 -16.86 12.51 12.31
CA ASP A 182 -17.03 13.62 13.24
C ASP A 182 -15.69 14.05 13.89
N LYS A 183 -14.80 13.09 14.16
CA LYS A 183 -13.43 13.35 14.68
C LYS A 183 -12.50 13.95 13.63
N ASN A 184 -12.66 13.58 12.36
CA ASN A 184 -11.73 13.91 11.26
C ASN A 184 -12.46 14.38 10.00
N PRO A 185 -13.28 15.45 10.05
CA PRO A 185 -14.19 15.81 8.95
C PRO A 185 -13.45 16.14 7.65
N ASN A 186 -12.25 16.71 7.73
CA ASN A 186 -11.44 17.03 6.56
C ASN A 186 -11.05 15.78 5.77
N VAL A 187 -10.82 14.64 6.44
CA VAL A 187 -10.41 13.38 5.80
C VAL A 187 -11.62 12.63 5.23
N TYR A 188 -12.83 12.95 5.65
CA TYR A 188 -14.07 12.32 5.19
C TYR A 188 -15.01 13.38 4.60
N PRO A 189 -14.64 14.01 3.48
CA PRO A 189 -15.40 15.12 2.91
C PRO A 189 -16.80 14.70 2.45
N GLY A 190 -17.74 15.64 2.47
CA GLY A 190 -19.09 15.43 1.91
C GLY A 190 -19.13 15.46 0.38
N GLU A 191 -18.21 16.19 -0.24
CA GLU A 191 -18.13 16.40 -1.69
C GLU A 191 -16.68 16.61 -2.15
N MET A 192 -16.41 16.34 -3.42
CA MET A 192 -15.15 16.65 -4.08
C MET A 192 -15.38 17.46 -5.36
N LYS A 193 -14.54 18.48 -5.53
CA LYS A 193 -14.40 19.28 -6.75
C LYS A 193 -13.40 18.62 -7.68
N LYS A 194 -13.54 18.87 -8.99
CA LYS A 194 -12.57 18.37 -9.97
C LYS A 194 -11.22 19.10 -9.85
N LEU A 195 -10.11 18.38 -9.94
CA LEU A 195 -8.77 18.95 -9.99
C LEU A 195 -8.68 20.04 -11.08
N PRO A 196 -8.12 21.23 -10.80
CA PRO A 196 -7.89 22.27 -11.79
C PRO A 196 -7.13 21.77 -13.02
N LYS A 197 -7.33 22.44 -14.16
CA LYS A 197 -6.61 22.15 -15.41
C LYS A 197 -5.10 22.36 -15.22
N ALA A 198 -4.29 21.68 -16.04
CA ALA A 198 -2.88 22.02 -16.11
C ALA A 198 -2.71 23.46 -16.62
N PRO A 199 -1.81 24.25 -16.02
CA PRO A 199 -1.55 25.61 -16.48
C PRO A 199 -0.84 25.64 -17.84
N THR A 200 -0.98 26.76 -18.54
CA THR A 200 -0.14 27.11 -19.70
C THR A 200 1.24 27.58 -19.27
N ALA A 201 2.20 27.63 -20.19
CA ALA A 201 3.53 28.19 -19.95
C ALA A 201 3.46 29.66 -19.47
N ASP A 202 2.50 30.46 -19.97
CA ASP A 202 2.31 31.87 -19.56
C ASP A 202 1.70 32.00 -18.15
N GLU A 203 0.85 31.05 -17.74
CA GLU A 203 0.35 30.99 -16.36
C GLU A 203 1.47 30.59 -15.40
N VAL A 204 2.29 29.61 -15.78
CA VAL A 204 3.47 29.19 -15.01
C VAL A 204 4.51 30.29 -14.90
N GLN A 205 4.72 31.08 -15.96
CA GLN A 205 5.61 32.24 -15.94
C GLN A 205 5.20 33.27 -14.87
N ARG A 206 3.89 33.41 -14.61
CA ARG A 206 3.34 34.31 -13.58
C ARG A 206 3.31 33.67 -12.19
N ASN A 207 2.98 32.38 -12.12
CA ASN A 207 2.94 31.62 -10.88
C ASN A 207 3.48 30.20 -11.08
N PRO A 208 4.78 29.97 -10.82
CA PRO A 208 5.40 28.66 -11.05
C PRO A 208 4.85 27.54 -10.16
N GLN A 209 4.21 27.88 -9.03
CA GLN A 209 3.59 26.90 -8.13
C GLN A 209 2.43 26.13 -8.80
N LEU A 210 1.77 26.72 -9.80
CA LEU A 210 0.70 26.06 -10.57
C LEU A 210 1.18 24.82 -11.33
N ALA A 211 2.48 24.67 -11.55
CA ALA A 211 3.06 23.48 -12.17
C ALA A 211 2.74 22.18 -11.40
N ALA A 212 2.26 22.28 -10.14
CA ALA A 212 1.67 21.16 -9.40
C ALA A 212 0.60 20.40 -10.20
N TYR A 213 -0.27 21.12 -10.92
CA TYR A 213 -1.35 20.49 -11.68
C TYR A 213 -0.83 19.76 -12.92
N THR A 214 0.20 20.27 -13.58
CA THR A 214 0.92 19.55 -14.64
C THR A 214 1.56 18.28 -14.09
N TYR A 215 2.23 18.38 -12.95
CA TYR A 215 2.85 17.24 -12.28
C TYR A 215 1.86 16.12 -11.98
N LEU A 216 0.74 16.44 -11.32
CA LEU A 216 -0.32 15.50 -11.02
C LEU A 216 -0.88 14.82 -12.29
N ARG A 217 -1.25 15.62 -13.29
CA ARG A 217 -1.94 15.15 -14.51
C ARG A 217 -1.09 14.24 -15.39
N GLN A 218 0.23 14.42 -15.40
CA GLN A 218 1.15 13.58 -16.18
C GLN A 218 1.66 12.35 -15.41
N GLU A 219 1.95 12.48 -14.10
CA GLU A 219 2.68 11.46 -13.36
C GLU A 219 1.86 10.68 -12.31
N CYS A 220 0.80 11.27 -11.77
CA CYS A 220 0.01 10.62 -10.71
C CYS A 220 -1.30 10.04 -11.26
N LEU A 221 -2.02 10.85 -12.04
CA LEU A 221 -3.42 10.57 -12.40
C LEU A 221 -3.61 9.57 -13.54
N ARG A 222 -2.61 8.76 -13.87
CA ARG A 222 -2.76 7.63 -14.80
C ARG A 222 -3.24 6.34 -14.13
N CYS A 223 -3.23 6.30 -12.79
CA CYS A 223 -3.48 5.09 -12.01
C CYS A 223 -4.95 4.90 -11.60
N HIS A 224 -5.76 5.96 -11.63
CA HIS A 224 -7.18 5.84 -11.29
C HIS A 224 -7.93 4.90 -12.25
N THR A 225 -8.97 4.24 -11.75
CA THR A 225 -9.67 3.18 -12.47
C THR A 225 -10.43 3.67 -13.71
N GLY A 226 -10.80 4.95 -13.76
CA GLY A 226 -11.39 5.58 -14.97
C GLY A 226 -10.41 5.76 -16.14
N SER A 227 -9.10 5.63 -15.91
CA SER A 227 -8.06 5.68 -16.94
C SER A 227 -7.65 4.28 -17.35
N LYS A 228 -7.26 4.08 -18.62
CA LYS A 228 -6.56 2.86 -19.08
C LYS A 228 -5.09 2.82 -18.62
N GLY A 229 -4.52 3.98 -18.31
CA GLY A 229 -3.13 4.10 -17.92
C GLY A 229 -2.14 3.81 -19.05
N ARG A 230 -0.87 3.73 -18.66
CA ARG A 230 0.27 3.61 -19.57
C ARG A 230 0.44 2.19 -20.10
N GLN A 231 0.70 2.04 -21.40
CA GLN A 231 0.93 0.74 -22.04
C GLN A 231 2.44 0.38 -22.09
N LYS A 232 3.01 0.03 -20.93
CA LYS A 232 4.41 -0.40 -20.78
C LYS A 232 4.49 -1.71 -20.00
N ARG A 233 5.63 -2.41 -20.06
CA ARG A 233 5.84 -3.66 -19.33
C ARG A 233 5.57 -3.49 -17.82
N GLY A 234 4.62 -4.28 -17.31
CA GLY A 234 4.08 -4.22 -15.95
C GLY A 234 2.87 -3.30 -15.76
N ASP A 235 2.53 -2.45 -16.71
CA ASP A 235 1.46 -1.44 -16.55
C ASP A 235 0.20 -1.77 -17.38
N PHE A 236 0.19 -2.90 -18.09
CA PHE A 236 -0.95 -3.32 -18.90
C PHE A 236 -2.14 -3.71 -18.02
N ARG A 237 -3.31 -3.14 -18.33
CA ARG A 237 -4.58 -3.40 -17.65
C ARG A 237 -5.77 -2.89 -18.49
N GLY A 238 -6.97 -3.31 -18.12
CA GLY A 238 -8.24 -2.76 -18.60
C GLY A 238 -8.64 -1.46 -17.89
N ILE A 239 -9.88 -1.02 -18.09
CA ILE A 239 -10.48 0.19 -17.47
C ILE A 239 -11.59 -0.22 -16.50
N GLY A 240 -11.78 0.53 -15.42
CA GLY A 240 -12.84 0.30 -14.46
C GLY A 240 -12.72 -1.08 -13.81
N CYS A 241 -13.79 -1.87 -13.87
CA CYS A 241 -13.85 -3.24 -13.35
C CYS A 241 -12.81 -4.16 -14.02
N SER A 242 -12.55 -4.00 -15.32
CA SER A 242 -11.60 -4.86 -16.04
C SER A 242 -10.14 -4.58 -15.69
N SER A 243 -9.85 -3.45 -15.04
CA SER A 243 -8.50 -3.16 -14.51
C SER A 243 -8.03 -4.17 -13.46
N CYS A 244 -8.97 -4.78 -12.73
CA CYS A 244 -8.69 -5.81 -11.73
C CYS A 244 -9.21 -7.18 -12.15
N HIS A 245 -10.38 -7.24 -12.79
CA HIS A 245 -11.08 -8.49 -13.02
C HIS A 245 -10.70 -9.22 -14.30
N ILE A 246 -9.93 -8.61 -15.19
CA ILE A 246 -9.42 -9.25 -16.40
C ILE A 246 -7.89 -9.39 -16.27
N PRO A 247 -7.33 -10.59 -16.42
CA PRO A 247 -5.91 -10.83 -16.22
C PRO A 247 -5.09 -10.26 -17.37
N TYR A 248 -3.99 -9.59 -17.04
CA TYR A 248 -2.95 -9.17 -17.98
C TYR A 248 -1.61 -9.76 -17.54
N SER A 249 -0.79 -10.21 -18.50
CA SER A 249 0.61 -10.49 -18.20
C SER A 249 1.41 -9.20 -18.17
N ASN A 250 2.56 -9.20 -17.49
CA ASN A 250 3.47 -8.05 -17.48
C ASN A 250 3.91 -7.62 -18.88
N ASN A 251 3.90 -8.53 -19.86
CA ASN A 251 4.27 -8.24 -21.25
C ASN A 251 3.06 -7.86 -22.12
N GLY A 252 1.83 -8.06 -21.64
CA GLY A 252 0.60 -7.59 -22.29
C GLY A 252 0.22 -8.35 -23.55
N PHE A 253 0.58 -9.64 -23.67
CA PHE A 253 0.19 -10.47 -24.81
C PHE A 253 -1.06 -11.30 -24.51
N TYR A 254 -1.86 -11.53 -25.56
CA TYR A 254 -2.96 -12.50 -25.53
C TYR A 254 -2.42 -13.89 -25.82
N GLU A 255 -2.76 -14.84 -24.94
CA GLU A 255 -2.30 -16.22 -25.00
C GLU A 255 -3.46 -17.22 -25.08
N GLY A 256 -4.68 -16.71 -25.30
CA GLY A 256 -5.87 -17.52 -25.52
C GLY A 256 -6.04 -17.99 -26.97
N TYR A 257 -7.23 -18.51 -27.26
CA TYR A 257 -7.54 -19.20 -28.53
C TYR A 257 -8.42 -18.42 -29.51
N ASP A 258 -8.83 -17.18 -29.19
CA ASP A 258 -9.52 -16.31 -30.14
C ASP A 258 -8.62 -16.02 -31.37
N PRO A 259 -9.04 -16.36 -32.60
CA PRO A 259 -8.24 -16.21 -33.82
C PRO A 259 -8.11 -14.75 -34.28
N THR A 260 -8.95 -13.85 -33.78
CA THR A 260 -9.00 -12.44 -34.21
C THR A 260 -8.04 -11.54 -33.43
N ILE A 261 -7.51 -12.02 -32.30
CA ILE A 261 -6.60 -11.23 -31.45
C ILE A 261 -5.15 -11.52 -31.83
N ASN A 262 -4.36 -10.47 -32.06
CA ASN A 262 -2.96 -10.60 -32.44
C ASN A 262 -2.09 -11.04 -31.25
N LYS A 263 -1.55 -12.26 -31.32
CA LYS A 263 -0.71 -12.87 -30.28
C LYS A 263 0.71 -12.32 -30.20
N ASN A 264 1.14 -11.56 -31.22
CA ASN A 264 2.48 -10.99 -31.33
C ASN A 264 2.50 -9.49 -31.04
N LYS A 265 1.38 -8.90 -30.61
CA LYS A 265 1.28 -7.48 -30.25
C LYS A 265 0.99 -7.32 -28.76
N PRO A 266 1.74 -6.47 -28.03
CA PRO A 266 1.42 -6.17 -26.65
C PRO A 266 0.21 -5.20 -26.55
N GLY A 267 -0.40 -5.13 -25.37
CA GLY A 267 -1.59 -4.31 -25.10
C GLY A 267 -2.90 -5.09 -25.01
N HIS A 268 -2.83 -6.42 -24.95
CA HIS A 268 -3.98 -7.31 -24.81
C HIS A 268 -3.98 -8.00 -23.44
N PHE A 269 -5.18 -8.38 -22.99
CA PHE A 269 -5.37 -9.23 -21.82
C PHE A 269 -4.79 -10.62 -22.08
N LEU A 270 -4.50 -11.38 -21.03
CA LEU A 270 -3.90 -12.71 -21.14
C LEU A 270 -4.88 -13.72 -21.76
N VAL A 271 -6.10 -13.79 -21.21
CA VAL A 271 -7.21 -14.65 -21.66
C VAL A 271 -8.55 -13.99 -21.38
N HIS A 272 -9.60 -14.38 -22.12
CA HIS A 272 -10.95 -13.85 -21.92
C HIS A 272 -11.67 -14.55 -20.75
N SER A 273 -11.19 -14.33 -19.52
CA SER A 273 -11.77 -14.93 -18.31
C SER A 273 -11.67 -13.98 -17.11
N ILE A 274 -12.70 -13.94 -16.27
CA ILE A 274 -12.72 -13.11 -15.07
C ILE A 274 -11.94 -13.77 -13.91
N GLN A 275 -11.03 -13.01 -13.32
CA GLN A 275 -10.43 -13.27 -12.01
C GLN A 275 -11.14 -12.46 -10.92
N SER A 276 -11.46 -13.06 -9.77
CA SER A 276 -12.07 -12.33 -8.64
C SER A 276 -11.88 -13.04 -7.31
N SER A 277 -12.92 -13.65 -6.75
CA SER A 277 -12.89 -14.41 -5.49
C SER A 277 -12.43 -15.86 -5.72
N ARG A 278 -12.36 -16.65 -4.64
CA ARG A 278 -11.95 -18.06 -4.67
C ARG A 278 -12.76 -18.91 -5.67
N ASN A 279 -14.01 -18.57 -5.95
CA ASN A 279 -14.86 -19.35 -6.86
C ASN A 279 -14.65 -18.98 -8.33
N ALA A 280 -13.91 -17.90 -8.61
CA ALA A 280 -13.58 -17.48 -9.96
C ALA A 280 -12.26 -18.10 -10.40
N LYS A 281 -12.37 -19.27 -11.05
CA LYS A 281 -11.21 -19.98 -11.61
C LYS A 281 -10.89 -19.43 -12.99
N VAL A 282 -9.61 -19.15 -13.21
CA VAL A 282 -9.04 -18.82 -14.52
C VAL A 282 -8.06 -19.93 -14.88
N THR A 283 -8.11 -20.42 -16.12
CA THR A 283 -7.22 -21.47 -16.61
C THR A 283 -6.50 -21.02 -17.87
N VAL A 284 -5.17 -21.09 -17.85
CA VAL A 284 -4.29 -20.76 -19.00
C VAL A 284 -3.18 -21.80 -19.05
N HIS A 285 -2.88 -22.36 -20.22
CA HIS A 285 -1.82 -23.39 -20.40
C HIS A 285 -1.93 -24.59 -19.44
N GLY A 286 -3.15 -25.03 -19.14
CA GLY A 286 -3.41 -26.12 -18.20
C GLY A 286 -3.21 -25.78 -16.72
N ILE A 287 -2.88 -24.52 -16.39
CA ILE A 287 -2.72 -24.04 -15.02
C ILE A 287 -3.98 -23.29 -14.61
N THR A 288 -4.62 -23.73 -13.52
CA THR A 288 -5.80 -23.07 -12.94
C THR A 288 -5.44 -22.33 -11.67
N TYR A 289 -5.84 -21.06 -11.56
CA TYR A 289 -5.71 -20.25 -10.34
C TYR A 289 -7.03 -19.57 -9.97
N THR A 290 -7.08 -19.02 -8.75
CA THR A 290 -8.21 -18.23 -8.23
C THR A 290 -7.71 -17.00 -7.48
N GLY A 291 -8.59 -16.02 -7.27
CA GLY A 291 -8.19 -14.74 -6.68
C GLY A 291 -7.69 -13.74 -7.72
N VAL A 292 -7.50 -12.48 -7.32
CA VAL A 292 -6.76 -11.48 -8.11
C VAL A 292 -5.28 -11.54 -7.73
N PRO A 293 -4.38 -12.00 -8.63
CA PRO A 293 -2.95 -12.08 -8.36
C PRO A 293 -2.34 -10.71 -8.04
N VAL A 294 -1.27 -10.71 -7.23
CA VAL A 294 -0.61 -9.48 -6.74
C VAL A 294 -0.16 -8.58 -7.88
N GLU A 295 0.28 -9.18 -9.00
CA GLU A 295 0.71 -8.48 -10.22
C GLU A 295 -0.36 -7.51 -10.76
N THR A 296 -1.64 -7.84 -10.59
CA THR A 296 -2.73 -6.97 -11.03
C THR A 296 -2.76 -5.67 -10.21
N CYS A 297 -2.53 -5.76 -8.91
CA CYS A 297 -2.49 -4.61 -8.00
C CYS A 297 -1.22 -3.77 -8.21
N THR A 298 -0.08 -4.40 -8.52
CA THR A 298 1.20 -3.71 -8.68
C THR A 298 1.29 -2.86 -9.94
N THR A 299 0.40 -3.06 -10.92
CA THR A 299 0.24 -2.15 -12.08
C THR A 299 0.08 -0.69 -11.65
N CYS A 300 -0.58 -0.44 -10.52
CA CYS A 300 -0.76 0.89 -9.93
C CYS A 300 0.00 1.08 -8.60
N HIS A 301 0.13 0.03 -7.78
CA HIS A 301 0.74 0.10 -6.43
C HIS A 301 2.28 -0.04 -6.41
N ASN A 302 2.95 0.35 -7.50
CA ASN A 302 4.43 0.30 -7.64
C ASN A 302 5.16 1.64 -7.40
N ARG A 303 4.46 2.78 -7.25
CA ARG A 303 5.10 4.11 -7.19
C ARG A 303 5.11 4.75 -5.80
N GLY A 304 4.07 5.46 -5.36
CA GLY A 304 4.11 6.33 -4.17
C GLY A 304 4.72 5.68 -2.91
N LYS A 305 4.05 4.71 -2.31
CA LYS A 305 4.55 3.98 -1.13
C LYS A 305 5.24 2.65 -1.46
N ARG A 306 5.27 2.25 -2.74
CA ARG A 306 5.82 0.98 -3.25
C ARG A 306 5.25 -0.31 -2.58
N ILE A 307 4.08 -0.23 -1.96
CA ILE A 307 3.52 -1.33 -1.15
C ILE A 307 3.30 -2.63 -1.93
N GLY A 308 2.89 -2.55 -3.20
CA GLY A 308 2.61 -3.77 -3.97
C GLY A 308 3.90 -4.52 -4.30
N VAL A 309 4.94 -3.80 -4.69
CA VAL A 309 6.24 -4.39 -5.05
C VAL A 309 6.99 -4.86 -3.80
N SER A 310 6.87 -4.16 -2.67
CA SER A 310 7.51 -4.59 -1.42
C SER A 310 6.90 -5.87 -0.84
N TYR A 311 5.58 -6.07 -1.01
CA TYR A 311 4.91 -7.34 -0.65
C TYR A 311 5.55 -8.56 -1.34
N GLN A 312 5.99 -8.36 -2.58
CA GLN A 312 6.70 -9.37 -3.39
C GLN A 312 8.22 -9.40 -3.16
N GLY A 313 8.75 -8.67 -2.18
CA GLY A 313 10.20 -8.62 -1.95
C GLY A 313 10.95 -7.66 -2.86
N LEU A 314 10.28 -6.87 -3.71
CA LEU A 314 10.97 -6.04 -4.72
C LEU A 314 11.27 -4.64 -4.18
N MET A 315 12.56 -4.30 -4.06
CA MET A 315 13.03 -2.96 -3.69
C MET A 315 13.62 -2.26 -4.90
N GLU A 316 13.11 -1.08 -5.22
CA GLU A 316 13.56 -0.29 -6.36
C GLU A 316 15.06 0.03 -6.25
N THR A 317 15.77 0.04 -7.38
CA THR A 317 17.19 0.40 -7.45
C THR A 317 17.46 1.35 -8.61
N ALA A 318 18.41 2.27 -8.41
CA ALA A 318 18.94 3.12 -9.48
C ALA A 318 19.98 2.39 -10.35
N TYR A 319 20.48 1.25 -9.87
CA TYR A 319 21.50 0.46 -10.57
C TYR A 319 20.87 -0.49 -11.59
N SER A 320 21.71 -1.06 -12.45
CA SER A 320 21.37 -2.21 -13.29
C SER A 320 21.95 -3.48 -12.67
N PRO A 321 21.36 -4.05 -11.61
CA PRO A 321 21.92 -5.26 -11.03
C PRO A 321 21.74 -6.43 -12.00
N THR A 322 22.75 -7.30 -12.08
CA THR A 322 22.75 -8.59 -12.82
C THR A 322 22.58 -8.49 -14.33
N PHE A 323 23.15 -9.46 -15.04
CA PHE A 323 23.03 -9.63 -16.48
C PHE A 323 22.31 -10.95 -16.78
N ASP A 324 21.53 -10.99 -17.85
CA ASP A 324 21.01 -12.25 -18.38
C ASP A 324 22.08 -13.03 -19.16
N LYS A 325 21.68 -14.15 -19.78
CA LYS A 325 22.59 -15.02 -20.54
C LYS A 325 23.15 -14.37 -21.81
N GLU A 326 22.51 -13.32 -22.31
CA GLU A 326 22.96 -12.51 -23.44
C GLU A 326 23.88 -11.35 -23.03
N GLY A 327 24.02 -11.10 -21.71
CA GLY A 327 24.79 -9.97 -21.19
C GLY A 327 23.96 -8.68 -21.07
N ASP A 328 22.65 -8.75 -21.31
CA ASP A 328 21.76 -7.60 -21.18
C ASP A 328 21.43 -7.33 -19.71
N ASN A 329 21.30 -6.04 -19.38
CA ASN A 329 20.94 -5.59 -18.04
C ASN A 329 19.50 -6.00 -17.68
N GLN A 330 19.20 -6.15 -16.38
CA GLN A 330 17.84 -6.36 -15.90
C GLN A 330 16.80 -5.46 -16.63
N PRO A 331 15.78 -6.05 -17.26
CA PRO A 331 14.76 -5.30 -17.97
C PRO A 331 13.90 -4.51 -17.00
N LYS A 332 13.38 -3.37 -17.46
CA LYS A 332 12.51 -2.54 -16.63
C LYS A 332 11.16 -3.24 -16.39
N LEU A 333 10.63 -3.08 -15.17
CA LEU A 333 9.27 -3.43 -14.77
C LEU A 333 8.64 -2.18 -14.14
N HIS A 334 7.46 -1.75 -14.59
CA HIS A 334 6.87 -0.46 -14.21
C HIS A 334 7.86 0.70 -14.42
N THR A 335 8.64 0.65 -15.51
CA THR A 335 9.73 1.58 -15.85
C THR A 335 10.91 1.66 -14.88
N LYS A 336 11.03 0.72 -13.94
CA LYS A 336 12.06 0.67 -12.89
C LYS A 336 12.83 -0.64 -12.88
N ARG A 337 13.90 -0.69 -12.10
CA ARG A 337 14.69 -1.88 -11.78
C ARG A 337 14.57 -2.19 -10.30
N TYR A 338 14.79 -3.45 -9.93
CA TYR A 338 14.58 -3.95 -8.57
C TYR A 338 15.71 -4.88 -8.13
N ILE A 339 16.04 -4.82 -6.84
CA ILE A 339 16.69 -5.90 -6.11
C ILE A 339 15.62 -6.73 -5.39
N HIS A 340 15.91 -8.01 -5.13
CA HIS A 340 14.99 -8.93 -4.47
C HIS A 340 15.41 -9.13 -3.00
N LEU A 341 14.63 -8.54 -2.10
CA LEU A 341 14.68 -8.72 -0.65
C LEU A 341 13.64 -9.79 -0.24
N LYS A 342 13.58 -10.12 1.06
CA LYS A 342 12.60 -11.09 1.58
C LYS A 342 11.16 -10.59 1.34
N GLU A 343 10.33 -11.45 0.77
CA GLU A 343 8.90 -11.17 0.59
C GLU A 343 8.16 -11.21 1.93
N ASP A 344 6.97 -10.62 1.98
CA ASP A 344 6.09 -10.71 3.14
C ASP A 344 5.72 -12.17 3.45
N ILE A 345 5.72 -12.56 4.72
CA ILE A 345 5.38 -13.91 5.14
C ILE A 345 3.95 -14.30 4.72
N HIS A 346 3.02 -13.36 4.66
CA HIS A 346 1.65 -13.59 4.20
C HIS A 346 1.64 -13.90 2.70
N TYR A 347 2.44 -13.20 1.91
CA TYR A 347 2.63 -13.48 0.48
C TYR A 347 3.18 -14.91 0.28
N GLN A 348 4.23 -15.27 1.04
CA GLN A 348 4.82 -16.62 1.00
C GLN A 348 3.83 -17.72 1.39
N LYS A 349 2.86 -17.41 2.26
CA LYS A 349 1.77 -18.33 2.65
C LYS A 349 0.64 -18.39 1.62
N GLY A 350 0.69 -17.58 0.56
CA GLY A 350 -0.25 -17.56 -0.55
C GLY A 350 -1.43 -16.60 -0.36
N MET A 351 -1.30 -15.62 0.54
CA MET A 351 -2.29 -14.54 0.66
C MET A 351 -2.13 -13.56 -0.52
N LEU A 352 -3.26 -13.08 -1.01
CA LEU A 352 -3.36 -12.04 -2.04
C LEU A 352 -3.81 -10.73 -1.39
N CYS A 353 -3.66 -9.60 -2.10
CA CYS A 353 -4.02 -8.29 -1.55
C CYS A 353 -5.49 -8.24 -1.06
N GLN A 354 -6.41 -8.88 -1.79
CA GLN A 354 -7.84 -8.96 -1.46
C GLN A 354 -8.18 -9.85 -0.24
N ASP A 355 -7.21 -10.58 0.32
CA ASP A 355 -7.42 -11.34 1.55
C ASP A 355 -7.38 -10.44 2.79
N CYS A 356 -6.74 -9.27 2.68
CA CYS A 356 -6.70 -8.23 3.72
C CYS A 356 -7.48 -6.97 3.31
N HIS A 357 -7.53 -6.62 2.02
CA HIS A 357 -8.32 -5.49 1.54
C HIS A 357 -9.76 -5.92 1.23
N THR A 358 -10.70 -5.36 1.98
CA THR A 358 -12.11 -5.73 1.85
C THR A 358 -12.73 -5.18 0.55
N THR A 359 -13.97 -5.59 0.26
CA THR A 359 -14.69 -5.01 -0.87
C THR A 359 -14.95 -3.51 -0.69
N ASN A 360 -15.12 -3.05 0.54
CA ASN A 360 -15.35 -1.64 0.83
C ASN A 360 -14.06 -0.84 0.65
N ASP A 361 -12.91 -1.40 1.04
CA ASP A 361 -11.59 -0.78 0.82
C ASP A 361 -11.30 -0.55 -0.67
N LEU A 362 -11.68 -1.53 -1.51
CA LEU A 362 -11.34 -1.56 -2.93
C LEU A 362 -12.39 -0.86 -3.81
N HIS A 363 -13.68 -1.18 -3.64
CA HIS A 363 -14.77 -0.63 -4.46
C HIS A 363 -15.37 0.66 -3.88
N GLY A 364 -15.07 0.97 -2.61
CA GLY A 364 -15.76 2.01 -1.85
C GLY A 364 -16.96 1.45 -1.08
N ASP A 365 -17.37 2.18 -0.06
CA ASP A 365 -18.59 1.93 0.73
C ASP A 365 -19.72 2.91 0.40
N GLY A 366 -19.57 3.68 -0.68
CA GLY A 366 -20.50 4.72 -1.12
C GLY A 366 -20.17 6.12 -0.62
N PHE A 367 -19.17 6.28 0.26
CA PHE A 367 -18.79 7.57 0.82
C PHE A 367 -17.33 7.91 0.53
N LEU A 368 -17.06 9.21 0.48
CA LEU A 368 -15.75 9.75 0.13
C LEU A 368 -14.75 9.62 1.28
N ALA A 369 -13.52 9.30 0.89
CA ALA A 369 -12.36 9.25 1.76
C ALA A 369 -11.22 10.09 1.17
N GLY A 370 -10.52 10.82 2.03
CA GLY A 370 -9.50 11.80 1.68
C GLY A 370 -8.06 11.32 1.83
N SER A 371 -7.84 10.14 2.42
CA SER A 371 -6.49 9.59 2.67
C SER A 371 -6.42 8.09 2.40
N THR A 372 -5.25 7.59 1.97
CA THR A 372 -5.04 6.17 1.67
C THR A 372 -5.26 5.20 2.84
N LEU A 373 -5.18 5.68 4.09
CA LEU A 373 -5.46 4.89 5.29
C LEU A 373 -6.96 4.87 5.65
N ALA A 374 -7.69 5.92 5.26
CA ALA A 374 -9.08 6.13 5.66
C ALA A 374 -10.06 4.99 5.30
N PRO A 375 -9.95 4.27 4.16
CA PRO A 375 -10.88 3.18 3.88
C PRO A 375 -10.44 1.82 4.44
N VAL A 376 -9.21 1.68 4.94
CA VAL A 376 -8.69 0.39 5.44
C VAL A 376 -9.31 0.12 6.81
N GLU A 377 -10.01 -1.00 6.96
CA GLU A 377 -10.71 -1.34 8.21
C GLU A 377 -10.13 -2.53 8.99
N ILE A 378 -9.12 -3.20 8.42
CA ILE A 378 -8.53 -4.41 8.97
C ILE A 378 -7.28 -4.10 9.78
N GLU A 379 -7.27 -4.64 11.00
CA GLU A 379 -6.12 -4.59 11.90
C GLU A 379 -5.45 -5.94 12.10
N CYS A 380 -4.17 -5.93 12.47
CA CYS A 380 -3.43 -7.18 12.75
C CYS A 380 -4.15 -8.03 13.81
N GLN A 381 -4.69 -7.36 14.82
CA GLN A 381 -5.39 -7.96 15.95
C GLN A 381 -6.76 -8.55 15.55
N ASP A 382 -7.28 -8.27 14.35
CA ASP A 382 -8.51 -8.87 13.81
C ASP A 382 -8.39 -10.35 13.52
N CYS A 383 -7.16 -10.83 13.25
CA CYS A 383 -6.87 -12.25 13.14
C CYS A 383 -6.03 -12.76 14.30
N HIS A 384 -5.05 -11.98 14.77
CA HIS A 384 -4.05 -12.46 15.73
C HIS A 384 -4.44 -12.27 17.19
N GLY A 385 -5.30 -11.30 17.49
CA GLY A 385 -5.61 -10.88 18.86
C GLY A 385 -4.39 -10.27 19.56
N THR A 386 -4.35 -10.37 20.88
CA THR A 386 -3.19 -10.02 21.72
C THR A 386 -2.79 -11.21 22.58
N THR A 387 -1.72 -11.09 23.37
CA THR A 387 -1.32 -12.13 24.33
C THR A 387 -2.32 -12.31 25.47
N LYS A 388 -3.29 -11.39 25.64
CA LYS A 388 -4.27 -11.38 26.72
C LYS A 388 -5.70 -11.62 26.24
N LYS A 389 -6.00 -11.34 24.97
CA LYS A 389 -7.35 -11.43 24.39
C LYS A 389 -7.32 -12.07 23.02
N TYR A 390 -8.27 -12.97 22.77
CA TYR A 390 -8.57 -13.46 21.43
C TYR A 390 -9.12 -12.33 20.55
N PRO A 391 -9.07 -12.44 19.20
CA PRO A 391 -9.56 -11.40 18.31
C PRO A 391 -11.01 -10.98 18.58
N TRP A 392 -11.90 -11.94 18.86
CA TRP A 392 -13.31 -11.69 19.17
C TRP A 392 -13.53 -11.09 20.56
N GLU A 393 -12.58 -11.20 21.48
CA GLU A 393 -12.65 -10.63 22.85
C GLU A 393 -12.24 -9.15 22.91
N LEU A 394 -11.65 -8.62 21.84
CA LEU A 394 -11.28 -7.21 21.73
C LEU A 394 -12.52 -6.33 21.53
N PRO A 395 -12.50 -5.07 22.00
CA PRO A 395 -13.56 -4.11 21.71
C PRO A 395 -13.49 -3.63 20.26
N LEU A 396 -14.59 -3.04 19.79
CA LEU A 396 -14.62 -2.33 18.51
C LEU A 396 -13.63 -1.16 18.53
N GLY A 397 -12.96 -0.90 17.41
CA GLY A 397 -11.96 0.15 17.25
C GLY A 397 -10.59 -0.15 17.85
N TYR A 398 -10.36 -1.34 18.44
CA TYR A 398 -9.04 -1.70 18.94
C TYR A 398 -8.03 -1.76 17.79
N SER A 399 -6.94 -1.01 17.93
CA SER A 399 -5.93 -0.69 16.91
C SER A 399 -6.30 0.34 15.83
N ASP A 400 -7.55 0.81 15.79
CA ASP A 400 -8.04 1.81 14.83
C ASP A 400 -8.60 3.04 15.57
N GLU A 401 -8.05 3.38 16.75
CA GLU A 401 -8.73 4.23 17.73
C GLU A 401 -8.92 5.70 17.31
N PHE A 402 -8.02 6.22 16.47
CA PHE A 402 -7.82 7.67 16.27
C PHE A 402 -7.69 8.39 17.61
N ASP A 403 -6.93 7.77 18.53
CA ASP A 403 -6.63 8.23 19.86
C ASP A 403 -5.29 7.63 20.31
N THR A 404 -4.69 8.21 21.35
CA THR A 404 -3.47 7.71 21.96
C THR A 404 -3.71 6.63 23.02
N ILE A 405 -4.96 6.27 23.27
CA ILE A 405 -5.39 5.30 24.28
C ILE A 405 -6.11 4.15 23.56
N PRO A 406 -5.81 2.88 23.89
CA PRO A 406 -6.50 1.75 23.28
C PRO A 406 -8.00 1.76 23.50
N ALA A 407 -8.76 1.24 22.54
CA ALA A 407 -10.20 1.11 22.67
C ALA A 407 -10.56 0.24 23.88
N THR A 408 -11.63 0.62 24.57
CA THR A 408 -12.20 -0.12 25.70
C THR A 408 -13.70 -0.35 25.47
N GLY A 409 -14.28 -1.33 26.15
CA GLY A 409 -15.70 -1.66 26.01
C GLY A 409 -15.94 -3.16 25.97
N ALA A 410 -17.17 -3.51 25.60
CA ALA A 410 -17.59 -4.91 25.42
C ALA A 410 -16.81 -5.58 24.28
N SER A 411 -16.73 -6.90 24.34
CA SER A 411 -16.19 -7.73 23.26
C SER A 411 -17.00 -7.52 21.98
N ARG A 412 -16.30 -7.32 20.84
CA ARG A 412 -16.94 -7.14 19.52
C ARG A 412 -17.63 -8.40 19.00
N GLY A 413 -17.28 -9.56 19.54
CA GLY A 413 -17.91 -10.84 19.24
C GLY A 413 -17.66 -11.33 17.82
N LEU A 414 -18.60 -12.13 17.31
CA LEU A 414 -18.58 -12.74 15.98
C LEU A 414 -19.83 -12.34 15.21
N ILE A 415 -19.72 -12.31 13.88
CA ILE A 415 -20.86 -12.09 13.00
C ILE A 415 -21.40 -13.42 12.50
N GLN A 416 -22.72 -13.58 12.56
CA GLN A 416 -23.41 -14.83 12.21
C GLN A 416 -24.02 -14.83 10.81
N GLN A 417 -24.23 -13.65 10.23
CA GLN A 417 -24.89 -13.45 8.94
C GLN A 417 -24.16 -12.37 8.14
N LEU A 418 -24.07 -12.57 6.82
CA LEU A 418 -23.51 -11.59 5.91
C LEU A 418 -24.64 -10.77 5.28
N ALA A 419 -24.39 -9.48 5.02
CA ALA A 419 -25.28 -8.66 4.21
C ALA A 419 -25.41 -9.23 2.78
N GLU A 420 -26.57 -9.05 2.14
CA GLU A 420 -26.88 -9.67 0.84
C GLU A 420 -25.86 -9.31 -0.25
N TYR A 421 -25.43 -8.05 -0.33
CA TYR A 421 -24.46 -7.61 -1.34
C TYR A 421 -23.10 -8.33 -1.20
N LEU A 422 -22.71 -8.74 0.01
CA LEU A 422 -21.47 -9.48 0.26
C LEU A 422 -21.56 -10.95 -0.22
N LYS A 423 -22.77 -11.50 -0.32
CA LYS A 423 -23.02 -12.88 -0.80
C LYS A 423 -22.85 -13.01 -2.32
N LYS A 424 -22.65 -11.91 -3.05
CA LYS A 424 -22.33 -11.92 -4.49
C LYS A 424 -20.92 -12.48 -4.76
N GLY A 425 -20.03 -12.48 -3.76
CA GLY A 425 -18.73 -13.18 -3.81
C GLY A 425 -18.81 -14.59 -3.22
N THR A 426 -17.65 -15.25 -3.06
CA THR A 426 -17.57 -16.51 -2.32
C THR A 426 -18.09 -16.31 -0.88
N THR A 427 -19.11 -17.08 -0.51
CA THR A 427 -19.58 -17.20 0.88
C THR A 427 -18.93 -18.43 1.51
N TYR A 428 -18.28 -18.26 2.65
CA TYR A 428 -17.56 -19.33 3.35
C TYR A 428 -18.44 -19.96 4.45
N HIS A 429 -18.09 -21.16 4.91
CA HIS A 429 -18.81 -21.73 6.05
C HIS A 429 -18.41 -21.02 7.34
N LYS A 430 -19.37 -20.39 8.02
CA LYS A 430 -19.09 -19.53 9.19
C LYS A 430 -18.47 -20.25 10.38
N LYS A 431 -18.61 -21.59 10.48
CA LYS A 431 -18.25 -22.37 11.67
C LYS A 431 -18.88 -21.75 12.93
N ASP A 432 -18.07 -21.28 13.89
CA ASP A 432 -18.56 -20.65 15.12
C ASP A 432 -19.03 -19.19 14.86
N GLY A 433 -18.60 -18.59 13.76
CA GLY A 433 -18.92 -17.24 13.32
C GLY A 433 -17.78 -16.60 12.52
N TYR A 434 -18.12 -15.62 11.69
CA TYR A 434 -17.13 -14.77 11.04
C TYR A 434 -16.49 -13.86 12.07
N LEU A 435 -15.16 -13.68 11.95
CA LEU A 435 -14.49 -12.64 12.73
C LEU A 435 -14.99 -11.26 12.28
N ARG A 436 -14.88 -10.31 13.20
CA ARG A 436 -15.38 -8.96 13.02
C ARG A 436 -14.19 -8.00 12.98
N THR A 437 -14.18 -7.11 11.99
CA THR A 437 -13.10 -6.13 11.80
C THR A 437 -13.05 -5.13 12.94
N ALA A 438 -11.97 -4.35 13.05
CA ALA A 438 -11.87 -3.24 14.00
C ALA A 438 -13.04 -2.26 13.84
N ARG A 439 -13.53 -2.06 12.61
CA ARG A 439 -14.65 -1.15 12.30
C ARG A 439 -16.02 -1.81 12.30
N GLY A 440 -16.11 -3.12 12.45
CA GLY A 440 -17.36 -3.80 12.76
C GLY A 440 -18.07 -4.51 11.61
N ASN A 441 -17.46 -4.59 10.42
CA ASN A 441 -17.94 -5.45 9.35
C ASN A 441 -17.52 -6.92 9.57
N PRO A 442 -18.14 -7.87 8.85
CA PRO A 442 -17.65 -9.24 8.82
C PRO A 442 -16.35 -9.33 8.01
N PHE A 443 -15.31 -9.91 8.62
CA PHE A 443 -14.12 -10.33 7.91
C PHE A 443 -14.43 -11.63 7.15
N LYS A 444 -15.07 -11.50 5.98
CA LYS A 444 -15.80 -12.59 5.30
C LYS A 444 -15.02 -13.89 5.09
N ASN A 445 -13.72 -13.82 4.89
CA ASN A 445 -12.83 -14.96 4.65
C ASN A 445 -12.23 -15.53 5.93
N VAL A 446 -12.54 -14.98 7.09
CA VAL A 446 -11.90 -15.32 8.36
C VAL A 446 -12.96 -15.78 9.35
N VAL A 447 -12.87 -17.03 9.80
CA VAL A 447 -13.85 -17.65 10.69
C VAL A 447 -13.21 -18.23 11.95
N LYS A 448 -13.95 -18.21 13.05
CA LYS A 448 -13.54 -18.87 14.29
C LYS A 448 -13.78 -20.38 14.21
N THR A 449 -12.83 -21.16 14.74
CA THR A 449 -12.94 -22.62 14.86
C THR A 449 -12.34 -23.07 16.20
N GLY A 450 -13.16 -23.15 17.24
CA GLY A 450 -12.69 -23.29 18.62
C GLY A 450 -11.81 -22.10 19.00
N ASP A 451 -10.65 -22.35 19.60
CA ASP A 451 -9.67 -21.31 19.96
C ASP A 451 -8.68 -20.98 18.84
N SER A 452 -9.03 -21.31 17.59
CA SER A 452 -8.23 -21.05 16.40
C SER A 452 -8.99 -20.21 15.39
N VAL A 453 -8.24 -19.62 14.45
CA VAL A 453 -8.76 -18.83 13.34
C VAL A 453 -8.48 -19.57 12.04
N LEU A 454 -9.51 -19.75 11.21
CA LEU A 454 -9.39 -20.29 9.87
C LEU A 454 -9.54 -19.16 8.85
N VAL A 455 -8.52 -18.98 8.02
CA VAL A 455 -8.49 -17.98 6.95
C VAL A 455 -8.63 -18.68 5.60
N HIS A 456 -9.69 -18.36 4.88
CA HIS A 456 -9.95 -18.85 3.54
C HIS A 456 -9.37 -17.91 2.49
N LEU A 457 -8.17 -18.21 1.99
CA LEU A 457 -7.50 -17.36 1.01
C LEU A 457 -8.17 -17.40 -0.36
N ALA A 458 -8.17 -16.26 -1.04
CA ALA A 458 -8.60 -16.11 -2.42
C ALA A 458 -7.83 -17.00 -3.41
N SER A 459 -6.57 -17.32 -3.09
CA SER A 459 -5.72 -18.26 -3.84
C SER A 459 -6.19 -19.72 -3.79
N GLY A 460 -7.24 -20.01 -3.02
CA GLY A 460 -7.79 -21.36 -2.85
C GLY A 460 -7.21 -22.12 -1.66
N LYS A 461 -6.17 -21.60 -0.99
CA LYS A 461 -5.56 -22.21 0.19
C LYS A 461 -6.30 -21.83 1.47
N ASP A 462 -6.35 -22.75 2.43
CA ASP A 462 -6.83 -22.46 3.79
C ASP A 462 -5.65 -22.39 4.76
N LEU A 463 -5.65 -21.38 5.63
CA LEU A 463 -4.66 -21.21 6.69
C LEU A 463 -5.31 -21.33 8.05
N VAL A 464 -4.73 -22.16 8.92
CA VAL A 464 -5.12 -22.21 10.34
C VAL A 464 -4.11 -21.39 11.13
N LEU A 465 -4.59 -20.29 11.69
CA LEU A 465 -3.85 -19.41 12.58
C LEU A 465 -4.17 -19.75 14.03
N GLN A 466 -3.12 -19.79 14.86
CA GLN A 466 -3.23 -19.86 16.32
C GLN A 466 -3.09 -18.43 16.89
N PRO A 467 -4.13 -17.87 17.52
CA PRO A 467 -4.06 -16.54 18.13
C PRO A 467 -2.95 -16.41 19.18
N LEU A 468 -2.50 -15.18 19.42
CA LEU A 468 -1.36 -14.90 20.31
C LEU A 468 -1.60 -15.36 21.76
N LYS A 469 -2.81 -15.17 22.29
CA LYS A 469 -3.22 -15.65 23.62
C LYS A 469 -3.02 -17.16 23.77
N LYS A 470 -3.49 -17.95 22.80
CA LYS A 470 -3.29 -19.40 22.79
C LYS A 470 -1.81 -19.79 22.71
N LEU A 471 -1.04 -19.14 21.85
CA LEU A 471 0.40 -19.38 21.77
C LEU A 471 1.13 -19.07 23.09
N LYS A 472 0.66 -18.07 23.85
CA LYS A 472 1.18 -17.77 25.20
C LYS A 472 0.82 -18.86 26.19
N GLU A 473 -0.45 -19.27 26.25
CA GLU A 473 -0.94 -20.31 27.16
C GLU A 473 -0.19 -21.64 26.93
N GLU A 474 0.11 -21.96 25.67
CA GLU A 474 0.91 -23.12 25.25
C GLU A 474 2.43 -22.91 25.38
N LYS A 475 2.91 -21.75 25.85
CA LYS A 475 4.34 -21.39 26.00
C LYS A 475 5.15 -21.50 24.69
N ARG A 476 4.54 -21.14 23.57
CA ARG A 476 5.12 -21.22 22.20
C ARG A 476 5.64 -19.88 21.67
N LEU A 477 5.51 -18.80 22.43
CA LEU A 477 6.08 -17.50 22.09
C LEU A 477 7.57 -17.49 22.46
N SER A 478 8.38 -16.80 21.64
CA SER A 478 9.80 -16.59 21.96
C SER A 478 9.96 -15.72 23.21
N VAL A 479 11.12 -15.82 23.87
CA VAL A 479 11.43 -14.96 25.04
C VAL A 479 11.35 -13.48 24.64
N ALA A 480 11.93 -13.10 23.50
CA ALA A 480 11.84 -11.75 22.97
C ALA A 480 10.38 -11.31 22.74
N GLY A 481 9.54 -12.17 22.17
CA GLY A 481 8.11 -11.89 21.98
C GLY A 481 7.34 -11.74 23.30
N MET A 482 7.64 -12.57 24.30
CA MET A 482 7.05 -12.48 25.64
C MET A 482 7.44 -11.17 26.34
N VAL A 483 8.72 -10.79 26.28
CA VAL A 483 9.19 -9.52 26.85
C VAL A 483 8.55 -8.33 26.14
N ALA A 484 8.63 -8.30 24.81
CA ALA A 484 8.20 -7.17 24.01
C ALA A 484 6.67 -6.97 24.01
N MET A 485 5.88 -8.04 23.92
CA MET A 485 4.42 -7.93 23.73
C MET A 485 3.62 -8.16 25.01
N ASP A 486 4.11 -8.97 25.96
CA ASP A 486 3.32 -9.31 27.16
C ASP A 486 3.76 -8.55 28.41
N GLN A 487 5.07 -8.54 28.69
CA GLN A 487 5.63 -7.89 29.89
C GLN A 487 5.70 -6.37 29.72
N ILE A 488 6.10 -5.89 28.55
CA ILE A 488 6.16 -4.47 28.21
C ILE A 488 4.84 -4.08 27.52
N GLY A 489 3.77 -3.92 28.32
CA GLY A 489 2.41 -3.69 27.80
C GLY A 489 2.28 -2.49 26.84
N ILE A 490 3.10 -1.45 27.02
CA ILE A 490 3.04 -0.22 26.21
C ILE A 490 3.27 -0.47 24.71
N HIS A 491 3.99 -1.53 24.32
CA HIS A 491 4.15 -1.85 22.91
C HIS A 491 2.84 -2.29 22.26
N ASN A 492 2.03 -3.09 22.95
CA ASN A 492 0.69 -3.46 22.46
C ASN A 492 -0.30 -2.28 22.50
N ASP A 493 -0.15 -1.39 23.47
CA ASP A 493 -1.08 -0.28 23.67
C ASP A 493 -0.80 0.92 22.74
N ARG A 494 0.46 1.11 22.32
CA ARG A 494 0.89 2.32 21.60
C ARG A 494 1.62 2.05 20.30
N MET A 495 2.04 0.82 19.99
CA MET A 495 2.75 0.52 18.75
C MET A 495 1.89 -0.32 17.83
N GLU A 496 2.17 -0.14 16.55
CA GLU A 496 1.74 -1.04 15.50
C GLU A 496 2.55 -2.32 15.51
N CYS A 497 1.91 -3.47 15.30
CA CYS A 497 2.62 -4.76 15.22
C CYS A 497 3.69 -4.73 14.11
N TYR A 498 3.41 -4.02 13.02
CA TYR A 498 4.32 -3.88 11.90
C TYR A 498 5.52 -2.94 12.19
N SER A 499 5.55 -2.22 13.32
CA SER A 499 6.77 -1.52 13.77
C SER A 499 7.92 -2.46 14.04
N CYS A 500 7.61 -3.65 14.55
CA CYS A 500 8.58 -4.71 14.82
C CYS A 500 8.62 -5.75 13.69
N HIS A 501 7.46 -6.06 13.09
CA HIS A 501 7.37 -7.17 12.15
C HIS A 501 7.69 -6.81 10.69
N ALA A 502 7.61 -5.54 10.28
CA ALA A 502 8.06 -5.10 8.96
C ALA A 502 9.59 -4.89 8.98
N THR A 503 10.36 -5.90 8.56
CA THR A 503 11.82 -5.91 8.79
C THR A 503 12.61 -5.02 7.83
N TRP A 504 11.97 -4.49 6.80
CA TRP A 504 12.56 -3.51 5.88
C TRP A 504 11.45 -2.65 5.27
N ALA A 505 11.77 -1.45 4.81
CA ALA A 505 10.80 -0.55 4.18
C ALA A 505 11.47 0.30 3.10
N PRO A 506 10.86 0.45 1.90
CA PRO A 506 11.43 1.23 0.81
C PRO A 506 11.48 2.72 1.17
N GLN A 507 12.69 3.26 1.32
CA GLN A 507 12.92 4.66 1.71
C GLN A 507 13.58 5.43 0.57
N CYS A 508 12.85 6.36 -0.04
CA CYS A 508 13.29 7.17 -1.18
C CYS A 508 13.46 8.64 -0.78
N TYR A 509 14.68 9.01 -0.37
CA TYR A 509 14.97 10.34 0.17
C TYR A 509 15.23 11.37 -0.94
N GLY A 510 14.62 12.55 -0.78
CA GLY A 510 14.75 13.74 -1.64
C GLY A 510 14.39 13.48 -3.10
N CYS A 511 13.12 13.56 -3.46
CA CYS A 511 12.66 13.51 -4.86
C CYS A 511 12.91 14.87 -5.53
N HIS A 512 13.65 14.90 -6.63
CA HIS A 512 13.91 16.13 -7.37
C HIS A 512 13.05 16.16 -8.63
N VAL A 513 12.04 17.03 -8.61
CA VAL A 513 11.06 17.17 -9.69
C VAL A 513 11.44 18.39 -10.53
N LYS A 514 11.69 18.18 -11.82
CA LYS A 514 11.87 19.26 -12.79
C LYS A 514 10.71 19.28 -13.77
N ILE A 515 10.12 20.45 -13.98
CA ILE A 515 9.00 20.68 -14.90
C ILE A 515 9.42 21.77 -15.89
N ASP A 516 9.62 21.38 -17.16
CA ASP A 516 10.24 22.24 -18.18
C ASP A 516 9.24 22.67 -19.26
N TYR A 517 8.96 23.97 -19.34
CA TYR A 517 8.06 24.60 -20.32
C TYR A 517 8.79 25.26 -21.51
N SER A 518 10.12 25.24 -21.54
CA SER A 518 10.93 26.04 -22.48
C SER A 518 10.89 25.60 -23.94
N LYS A 519 10.67 24.30 -24.18
CA LYS A 519 10.84 23.69 -25.51
C LYS A 519 9.53 23.52 -26.29
N GLY A 520 8.41 24.01 -25.77
CA GLY A 520 7.08 23.74 -26.33
C GLY A 520 6.71 22.26 -26.37
N VAL A 521 7.45 21.40 -25.66
CA VAL A 521 7.19 19.97 -25.61
C VAL A 521 5.95 19.72 -24.77
N LYS A 522 5.07 18.87 -25.28
CA LYS A 522 3.83 18.51 -24.62
C LYS A 522 3.80 17.04 -24.27
N HIS A 523 3.14 16.70 -23.17
CA HIS A 523 2.99 15.33 -22.70
C HIS A 523 1.54 15.05 -22.29
N THR A 524 1.19 13.78 -22.17
CA THR A 524 -0.19 13.34 -21.94
C THR A 524 -0.76 13.84 -20.61
N ASP A 525 -1.91 14.50 -20.65
CA ASP A 525 -2.81 14.71 -19.51
C ASP A 525 -3.70 13.47 -19.35
N TRP A 526 -3.36 12.62 -18.38
CA TRP A 526 -4.06 11.36 -18.16
C TRP A 526 -5.48 11.55 -17.64
N LEU A 527 -5.75 12.65 -16.94
CA LEU A 527 -7.09 12.94 -16.43
C LEU A 527 -8.00 13.46 -17.55
N ALA A 528 -7.48 14.34 -18.43
CA ALA A 528 -8.22 14.78 -19.61
C ALA A 528 -8.50 13.61 -20.57
N ALA A 529 -7.48 12.79 -20.87
CA ALA A 529 -7.63 11.63 -21.72
C ALA A 529 -8.61 10.58 -21.17
N ALA A 530 -8.69 10.43 -19.84
CA ALA A 530 -9.68 9.57 -19.19
C ALA A 530 -11.09 10.19 -19.16
N SER A 531 -11.19 11.52 -19.10
CA SER A 531 -12.48 12.23 -19.14
C SER A 531 -13.09 12.27 -20.55
N ASP A 532 -12.27 12.16 -21.60
CA ASP A 532 -12.73 12.03 -22.98
C ASP A 532 -13.09 10.57 -23.27
N HIS A 533 -14.31 10.20 -22.91
CA HIS A 533 -14.89 8.90 -23.23
C HIS A 533 -16.09 9.03 -24.16
N ASP A 534 -16.33 8.00 -24.97
CA ASP A 534 -17.48 7.93 -25.88
C ASP A 534 -18.62 7.10 -25.27
N ASP A 535 -19.70 6.94 -26.04
CA ASP A 535 -20.85 6.11 -25.70
C ASP A 535 -20.55 4.60 -25.75
N HIS A 536 -19.43 4.20 -26.32
CA HIS A 536 -18.87 2.84 -26.24
C HIS A 536 -18.09 2.59 -24.94
N GLY A 537 -17.92 3.62 -24.10
CA GLY A 537 -17.18 3.56 -22.85
C GLY A 537 -15.66 3.53 -23.02
N GLN A 538 -15.14 3.75 -24.23
CA GLN A 538 -13.71 3.85 -24.48
C GLN A 538 -13.22 5.24 -24.10
N THR A 539 -12.03 5.33 -23.50
CA THR A 539 -11.34 6.61 -23.27
C THR A 539 -10.48 6.98 -24.49
N ALA A 540 -10.03 8.24 -24.57
CA ALA A 540 -9.08 8.65 -25.61
C ALA A 540 -7.83 7.76 -25.65
N CYS A 541 -7.36 7.29 -24.49
CA CYS A 541 -6.27 6.34 -24.42
C CYS A 541 -6.60 5.01 -25.10
N ALA A 542 -7.81 4.49 -24.91
CA ALA A 542 -8.26 3.26 -25.54
C ALA A 542 -8.44 3.40 -27.07
N ARG A 543 -8.86 4.57 -27.54
CA ARG A 543 -9.02 4.90 -28.97
C ARG A 543 -7.71 5.25 -29.70
N GLY A 544 -6.59 5.42 -28.98
CA GLY A 544 -5.33 5.86 -29.57
C GLY A 544 -5.23 7.38 -29.80
N ASP A 545 -6.12 8.16 -29.17
CA ASP A 545 -6.28 9.61 -29.35
C ASP A 545 -5.51 10.45 -28.31
N LEU A 546 -4.46 9.89 -27.69
CA LEU A 546 -3.69 10.58 -26.64
C LEU A 546 -3.05 11.90 -27.11
N ASP A 547 -2.79 12.04 -28.41
CA ASP A 547 -2.20 13.24 -28.99
C ASP A 547 -3.09 14.48 -28.86
N LYS A 548 -4.42 14.29 -28.78
CA LYS A 548 -5.39 15.39 -28.56
C LYS A 548 -5.34 15.93 -27.12
N HIS A 549 -4.80 15.14 -26.19
CA HIS A 549 -4.79 15.42 -24.74
C HIS A 549 -3.39 15.67 -24.23
N LYS A 550 -2.60 16.45 -24.97
CA LYS A 550 -1.25 16.85 -24.58
C LYS A 550 -1.24 18.25 -23.98
N ILE A 551 -0.63 18.39 -22.80
CA ILE A 551 -0.45 19.65 -22.07
C ILE A 551 1.01 20.08 -22.10
N GLU A 552 1.24 21.38 -21.97
CA GLU A 552 2.59 21.97 -21.95
C GLU A 552 3.35 21.56 -20.68
N GLY A 553 4.69 21.53 -20.81
CA GLY A 553 5.58 21.14 -19.73
C GLY A 553 5.97 19.67 -19.81
N VAL A 554 7.24 19.37 -19.54
CA VAL A 554 7.74 18.00 -19.43
C VAL A 554 8.33 17.78 -18.05
N ILE A 555 7.95 16.66 -17.44
CA ILE A 555 8.43 16.28 -16.12
C ILE A 555 9.62 15.32 -16.25
N SER A 556 10.62 15.54 -15.41
CA SER A 556 11.64 14.55 -15.12
C SER A 556 11.86 14.49 -13.61
N GLU A 557 12.03 13.29 -13.08
CA GLU A 557 12.25 13.06 -11.66
C GLU A 557 13.54 12.29 -11.42
N THR A 558 14.24 12.67 -10.37
CA THR A 558 15.36 11.89 -9.80
C THR A 558 15.27 11.90 -8.28
N ARG A 559 16.24 11.32 -7.59
CA ARG A 559 16.26 11.21 -6.13
C ARG A 559 17.66 11.34 -5.55
N SER A 560 17.76 11.77 -4.31
CA SER A 560 19.04 11.89 -3.60
C SER A 560 19.64 10.50 -3.30
N TYR A 561 18.88 9.61 -2.65
CA TYR A 561 19.34 8.25 -2.35
C TYR A 561 18.19 7.30 -1.96
N LEU A 562 18.48 5.99 -1.99
CA LEU A 562 17.58 4.91 -1.59
C LEU A 562 18.16 4.14 -0.38
N ARG A 563 17.26 3.70 0.52
CA ARG A 563 17.53 2.80 1.65
C ARG A 563 16.37 1.82 1.82
N TRP A 564 16.60 0.69 2.48
CA TRP A 564 15.52 -0.26 2.82
C TRP A 564 15.54 -0.66 4.30
N GLU A 565 16.68 -0.54 4.94
CA GLU A 565 16.92 -0.94 6.32
C GLU A 565 16.49 0.13 7.33
N ASN A 566 16.12 -0.34 8.53
CA ASN A 566 15.91 0.44 9.75
C ASN A 566 15.10 1.74 9.52
N PRO A 567 13.82 1.66 9.12
CA PRO A 567 13.01 2.86 8.96
C PRO A 567 12.86 3.60 10.30
N PRO A 568 12.78 4.94 10.29
CA PRO A 568 12.46 5.72 11.47
C PRO A 568 11.05 5.41 12.00
N LEU A 569 10.74 5.84 13.22
CA LEU A 569 9.43 5.69 13.84
C LEU A 569 8.74 7.04 14.05
N SER A 570 7.42 7.08 13.85
CA SER A 570 6.57 8.23 14.13
C SER A 570 5.19 7.79 14.60
N GLN A 571 4.38 8.74 15.07
CA GLN A 571 2.96 8.46 15.34
C GLN A 571 2.17 8.54 14.03
N ASN A 572 1.30 7.56 13.78
CA ASN A 572 0.37 7.54 12.65
C ASN A 572 -0.94 8.27 12.96
N GLY A 573 -1.85 8.30 11.99
CA GLY A 573 -3.15 8.95 12.11
C GLY A 573 -4.10 8.30 13.12
N GLU A 574 -3.97 7.00 13.34
CA GLU A 574 -4.74 6.27 14.36
C GLU A 574 -4.22 6.54 15.78
N GLY A 575 -3.05 7.16 15.93
CA GLY A 575 -2.43 7.53 17.20
C GLY A 575 -1.38 6.56 17.70
N ARG A 576 -0.98 5.55 16.91
CA ARG A 576 0.01 4.52 17.24
C ARG A 576 1.37 4.78 16.60
N VAL A 577 2.42 4.19 17.17
CA VAL A 577 3.79 4.27 16.67
C VAL A 577 3.97 3.26 15.55
N SER A 578 4.38 3.75 14.39
CA SER A 578 4.53 3.00 13.15
C SER A 578 5.89 3.30 12.48
N PRO A 579 6.37 2.44 11.56
CA PRO A 579 7.43 2.80 10.63
C PRO A 579 7.05 4.02 9.79
N THR A 580 8.03 4.86 9.52
CA THR A 580 7.88 6.07 8.71
C THR A 580 8.85 6.00 7.55
N ILE A 581 8.40 6.39 6.35
CA ILE A 581 9.25 6.48 5.16
C ILE A 581 9.12 7.89 4.55
N PRO A 582 10.05 8.32 3.68
CA PRO A 582 9.82 9.50 2.86
C PRO A 582 8.52 9.37 2.05
N GLY A 583 7.63 10.34 2.21
CA GLY A 583 6.42 10.53 1.42
C GLY A 583 6.70 11.41 0.20
N CYS A 584 5.93 12.49 0.04
CA CYS A 584 6.19 13.54 -0.95
C CYS A 584 7.33 14.47 -0.51
N GLN A 585 8.56 13.94 -0.40
CA GLN A 585 9.75 14.72 -0.06
C GLN A 585 10.35 15.37 -1.31
N THR A 586 9.66 16.35 -1.90
CA THR A 586 10.01 16.92 -3.21
C THR A 586 10.81 18.23 -3.14
N THR A 587 11.83 18.39 -3.99
CA THR A 587 12.35 19.68 -4.45
C THR A 587 11.78 19.98 -5.82
N ILE A 588 11.38 21.23 -6.06
CA ILE A 588 10.70 21.64 -7.28
C ILE A 588 11.57 22.60 -8.07
N THR A 589 11.85 22.25 -9.33
CA THR A 589 12.46 23.14 -10.31
C THR A 589 11.48 23.34 -11.46
N VAL A 590 11.16 24.60 -11.78
CA VAL A 590 10.28 24.94 -12.91
C VAL A 590 11.06 25.80 -13.89
N ILE A 591 11.17 25.33 -15.13
CA ILE A 591 11.83 26.07 -16.21
C ILE A 591 10.76 26.79 -17.02
N GLY A 592 10.89 28.11 -17.13
CA GLY A 592 9.99 28.98 -17.87
C GLY A 592 10.16 28.85 -19.38
N LYS A 593 9.33 29.57 -20.12
CA LYS A 593 9.33 29.53 -21.61
C LYS A 593 10.64 30.00 -22.24
N ASP A 594 11.41 30.82 -21.53
CA ASP A 594 12.70 31.36 -21.96
C ASP A 594 13.90 30.42 -21.66
N GLY A 595 13.64 29.23 -21.09
CA GLY A 595 14.69 28.29 -20.72
C GLY A 595 15.35 28.57 -19.37
N LYS A 596 14.94 29.61 -18.65
CA LYS A 596 15.47 29.95 -17.32
C LYS A 596 14.63 29.33 -16.22
N ALA A 597 15.27 28.99 -15.11
CA ALA A 597 14.56 28.52 -13.92
C ALA A 597 13.75 29.69 -13.31
N LEU A 598 12.44 29.50 -13.17
CA LEU A 598 11.56 30.40 -12.41
C LEU A 598 11.67 30.13 -10.91
N ILE A 599 11.81 28.84 -10.58
CA ILE A 599 12.20 28.34 -9.26
C ILE A 599 13.18 27.19 -9.48
N GLN A 600 14.18 27.07 -8.60
CA GLN A 600 15.21 26.05 -8.65
C GLN A 600 15.33 25.38 -7.29
N ASN A 601 15.24 24.05 -7.26
CA ASN A 601 15.37 23.24 -6.05
C ASN A 601 14.49 23.74 -4.88
N GLN A 602 13.32 24.29 -5.18
CA GLN A 602 12.47 24.93 -4.20
C GLN A 602 11.81 23.87 -3.31
N ILE A 603 11.91 24.06 -2.00
CA ILE A 603 11.05 23.41 -1.02
C ILE A 603 10.12 24.49 -0.47
N PHE A 604 8.82 24.32 -0.61
CA PHE A 604 7.85 25.28 -0.09
C PHE A 604 7.78 25.20 1.45
N LYS A 605 7.40 26.32 2.08
CA LYS A 605 7.18 26.44 3.51
C LYS A 605 5.73 26.85 3.76
N ILE A 606 5.10 26.28 4.78
CA ILE A 606 3.70 26.54 5.12
C ILE A 606 3.67 27.21 6.51
N PRO A 607 3.33 28.50 6.62
CA PRO A 607 3.28 29.22 7.90
C PRO A 607 2.21 28.66 8.85
N GLY A 608 2.47 28.68 10.16
CA GLY A 608 1.45 28.45 11.19
C GLY A 608 0.91 27.01 11.30
N VAL A 609 1.56 26.01 10.69
CA VAL A 609 1.14 24.60 10.74
C VAL A 609 2.15 23.75 11.50
N GLU A 610 1.67 22.65 12.09
CA GLU A 610 2.52 21.63 12.75
C GLU A 610 3.50 22.18 13.81
N GLY A 611 3.11 23.28 14.45
CA GLY A 611 3.92 23.96 15.47
C GLY A 611 4.98 24.93 14.92
N ALA A 612 5.03 25.14 13.61
CA ALA A 612 5.86 26.19 13.00
C ALA A 612 5.21 27.58 13.18
N GLY A 613 6.04 28.61 13.35
CA GLY A 613 5.61 30.01 13.37
C GLY A 613 5.49 30.59 11.96
N GLU A 614 5.79 31.90 11.84
CA GLU A 614 5.80 32.60 10.56
C GLU A 614 6.87 32.06 9.59
N GLU A 615 7.93 31.42 10.10
CA GLU A 615 8.97 30.82 9.24
C GLU A 615 8.43 29.66 8.41
N GLY A 616 7.36 29.02 8.88
CA GLY A 616 6.67 27.91 8.23
C GLY A 616 7.37 26.56 8.27
N GLN A 617 6.55 25.52 8.17
CA GLN A 617 6.97 24.13 8.13
C GLN A 617 7.39 23.75 6.71
N LEU A 618 8.52 23.05 6.54
CA LEU A 618 8.88 22.50 5.24
C LEU A 618 7.79 21.54 4.74
N ALA A 619 7.29 21.80 3.54
CA ALA A 619 6.19 21.06 2.90
C ALA A 619 6.61 19.69 2.32
N ILE A 620 7.74 19.16 2.75
CA ILE A 620 8.19 17.81 2.44
C ILE A 620 7.73 16.85 3.53
N ASP A 621 7.27 15.66 3.14
CA ASP A 621 6.59 14.73 4.05
C ASP A 621 7.39 13.47 4.37
N MET A 622 7.35 13.08 5.65
CA MET A 622 7.71 11.76 6.17
C MET A 622 6.41 11.02 6.52
N SER A 623 5.99 10.08 5.69
CA SER A 623 4.72 9.39 5.83
C SER A 623 4.82 8.17 6.76
N PRO A 624 4.01 8.10 7.84
CA PRO A 624 3.72 6.84 8.55
C PRO A 624 3.15 5.80 7.58
N VAL A 625 3.59 4.55 7.66
CA VAL A 625 3.23 3.53 6.67
C VAL A 625 3.27 2.10 7.21
N GLN A 626 2.39 1.25 6.68
CA GLN A 626 2.54 -0.20 6.69
C GLN A 626 3.38 -0.60 5.44
N PRO A 627 4.63 -1.08 5.59
CA PRO A 627 5.54 -1.32 4.44
C PRO A 627 5.27 -2.57 3.59
N HIS A 628 4.44 -3.50 4.07
CA HIS A 628 4.09 -4.79 3.47
C HIS A 628 5.29 -5.73 3.35
N THR A 629 6.07 -5.84 4.42
CA THR A 629 7.32 -6.62 4.47
C THR A 629 7.39 -7.48 5.73
N ILE A 630 6.23 -7.93 6.21
CA ILE A 630 6.08 -8.63 7.47
C ILE A 630 6.88 -9.94 7.48
N GLN A 631 7.64 -10.17 8.54
CA GLN A 631 8.40 -11.41 8.75
C GLN A 631 8.01 -12.10 10.05
N LYS A 632 8.28 -13.41 10.08
CA LYS A 632 8.14 -14.23 11.30
C LYS A 632 9.13 -13.79 12.40
N ILE A 633 10.33 -13.40 12.02
CA ILE A 633 11.35 -12.86 12.93
C ILE A 633 11.21 -11.34 12.90
N ALA A 634 10.92 -10.74 14.05
CA ALA A 634 10.82 -9.29 14.19
C ALA A 634 12.22 -8.64 14.16
N ARG A 635 12.23 -7.32 13.99
CA ARG A 635 13.41 -6.46 14.12
C ARG A 635 14.03 -6.55 15.51
N ASP A 636 15.33 -6.34 15.59
CA ASP A 636 16.06 -6.30 16.86
C ASP A 636 15.71 -5.05 17.67
N CYS A 637 15.75 -5.16 19.01
CA CYS A 637 15.44 -4.07 19.93
C CYS A 637 16.34 -2.83 19.67
N GLU A 638 17.59 -3.08 19.35
CA GLU A 638 18.65 -2.10 19.11
C GLU A 638 18.31 -1.20 17.92
N GLU A 639 17.66 -1.71 16.88
CA GLU A 639 17.28 -0.90 15.72
C GLU A 639 16.35 0.26 16.10
N CYS A 640 15.51 0.06 17.11
CA CYS A 640 14.56 1.07 17.59
C CYS A 640 15.10 1.87 18.79
N HIS A 641 15.72 1.19 19.76
CA HIS A 641 16.11 1.78 21.03
C HIS A 641 17.52 2.39 21.02
N ALA A 642 18.41 1.94 20.13
CA ALA A 642 19.82 2.35 20.10
C ALA A 642 20.18 3.22 18.88
N THR A 643 19.23 3.60 18.03
CA THR A 643 19.50 4.40 16.82
C THR A 643 18.89 5.80 16.88
N ALA A 644 19.68 6.80 16.50
CA ALA A 644 19.20 8.19 16.38
C ALA A 644 18.12 8.31 15.29
N LYS A 645 18.24 7.52 14.22
CA LYS A 645 17.29 7.48 13.11
C LYS A 645 15.90 7.05 13.55
N ALA A 646 15.76 6.02 14.39
CA ALA A 646 14.46 5.58 14.91
C ALA A 646 13.69 6.69 15.63
N MET A 647 14.40 7.60 16.30
CA MET A 647 13.82 8.76 17.00
C MET A 647 13.53 9.97 16.10
N GLY A 648 13.89 9.91 14.81
CA GLY A 648 13.72 11.00 13.84
C GLY A 648 14.86 12.01 13.79
N TYR A 649 15.97 11.76 14.49
CA TYR A 649 17.16 12.64 14.48
C TYR A 649 18.03 12.48 13.22
N GLY A 650 17.63 11.61 12.30
CA GLY A 650 18.33 11.33 11.05
C GLY A 650 19.44 10.28 11.17
N ILE A 651 19.97 9.88 10.01
CA ILE A 651 21.08 8.93 9.89
C ILE A 651 22.32 9.58 10.53
N GLY A 652 22.96 8.88 11.46
CA GLY A 652 24.11 9.40 12.21
C GLY A 652 23.79 10.70 12.97
N SER A 653 22.56 10.84 13.48
CA SER A 653 22.07 12.07 14.11
C SER A 653 22.04 13.28 13.17
N GLY A 654 22.04 13.05 11.85
CA GLY A 654 22.09 14.10 10.83
C GLY A 654 23.44 14.79 10.71
N LEU A 655 24.51 14.24 11.31
CA LEU A 655 25.86 14.82 11.30
C LEU A 655 26.72 14.33 10.13
N ILE A 656 26.25 13.34 9.37
CA ILE A 656 27.01 12.75 8.25
C ILE A 656 26.98 13.66 7.02
N PHE A 657 25.84 14.32 6.77
CA PHE A 657 25.66 15.13 5.58
C PHE A 657 26.11 16.57 5.84
N SER A 658 26.82 17.16 4.88
CA SER A 658 27.09 18.59 4.86
C SER A 658 25.78 19.39 4.66
N ASP A 659 25.83 20.69 4.95
CA ASP A 659 24.68 21.58 4.74
C ASP A 659 24.20 21.52 3.27
N PRO A 660 22.99 20.99 3.00
CA PRO A 660 22.50 20.85 1.63
C PRO A 660 21.93 22.14 1.05
N SER A 661 21.87 23.23 1.82
CA SER A 661 21.46 24.54 1.33
C SER A 661 22.52 25.22 0.47
N GLN A 662 23.78 24.81 0.60
CA GLN A 662 24.91 25.43 -0.07
C GLN A 662 25.26 24.73 -1.39
N ASP A 663 25.74 25.51 -2.35
CA ASP A 663 26.40 24.99 -3.53
C ASP A 663 27.67 24.23 -3.13
N PHE A 664 27.93 23.12 -3.82
CA PHE A 664 29.16 22.36 -3.65
C PHE A 664 29.99 22.44 -4.94
N GLU A 665 31.15 23.07 -4.83
CA GLU A 665 32.15 23.19 -5.88
C GLU A 665 33.21 22.09 -5.69
N VAL A 666 33.59 21.42 -6.78
CA VAL A 666 34.71 20.47 -6.80
C VAL A 666 35.66 20.92 -7.89
N ASP A 667 36.83 21.41 -7.50
CA ASP A 667 37.85 21.88 -8.43
C ASP A 667 39.25 21.79 -7.80
N LEU A 668 40.29 22.19 -8.54
CA LEU A 668 41.63 22.34 -8.02
C LEU A 668 41.66 23.45 -6.96
N MET A 669 41.89 23.06 -5.71
CA MET A 669 41.92 23.95 -4.56
C MET A 669 43.29 23.93 -3.88
N THR A 670 43.65 25.01 -3.21
CA THR A 670 44.72 25.01 -2.22
C THR A 670 44.34 24.15 -1.00
N ALA A 671 45.31 23.82 -0.14
CA ALA A 671 45.06 23.02 1.07
C ALA A 671 44.08 23.67 2.06
N ASP A 672 43.95 25.00 2.05
CA ASP A 672 42.98 25.79 2.81
C ASP A 672 41.62 25.98 2.10
N GLY A 673 41.42 25.32 0.94
CA GLY A 673 40.11 25.26 0.26
C GLY A 673 39.84 26.39 -0.73
N LYS A 674 40.84 27.20 -1.09
CA LYS A 674 40.67 28.24 -2.11
C LYS A 674 40.74 27.62 -3.50
N VAL A 675 39.63 27.70 -4.24
CA VAL A 675 39.57 27.36 -5.66
C VAL A 675 40.59 28.17 -6.44
N LEU A 676 41.45 27.49 -7.21
CA LEU A 676 42.47 28.11 -8.06
C LEU A 676 41.94 28.55 -9.43
N PRO A 677 41.13 27.76 -10.15
CA PRO A 677 40.61 28.17 -11.44
C PRO A 677 39.62 29.33 -11.33
N SER A 678 39.71 30.29 -12.26
CA SER A 678 38.75 31.39 -12.37
C SER A 678 37.43 30.99 -13.06
N LYS A 679 37.39 29.79 -13.65
CA LYS A 679 36.22 29.22 -14.32
C LYS A 679 35.88 27.91 -13.62
N THR A 680 34.94 27.96 -12.69
CA THR A 680 34.45 26.77 -11.99
C THR A 680 33.11 26.30 -12.55
N THR A 681 32.69 25.12 -12.13
CA THR A 681 31.35 24.60 -12.40
C THR A 681 30.81 23.99 -11.12
N THR A 682 29.64 24.45 -10.71
CA THR A 682 28.94 23.91 -9.54
C THR A 682 28.63 22.44 -9.73
N GLN A 683 29.23 21.60 -8.88
CA GLN A 683 29.07 20.15 -8.95
C GLN A 683 27.70 19.71 -8.42
N LYS A 684 27.21 20.38 -7.37
CA LYS A 684 25.88 20.16 -6.82
C LYS A 684 25.28 21.49 -6.38
N PRO A 685 24.21 21.97 -7.04
CA PRO A 685 23.50 23.16 -6.60
C PRO A 685 22.82 22.95 -5.24
N GLY A 686 22.79 24.01 -4.44
CA GLY A 686 22.15 24.05 -3.13
C GLY A 686 20.62 23.94 -3.21
N ILE A 687 20.03 23.60 -2.07
CA ILE A 687 18.58 23.52 -1.84
C ILE A 687 18.26 24.49 -0.71
N GLY A 688 18.04 25.77 -1.03
CA GLY A 688 18.14 26.86 -0.04
C GLY A 688 17.31 26.69 1.25
N ASN A 689 16.13 26.05 1.18
CA ASN A 689 15.28 25.82 2.36
C ASN A 689 15.62 24.53 3.16
N LEU A 690 16.53 23.69 2.67
CA LEU A 690 16.95 22.46 3.32
C LEU A 690 18.26 22.68 4.08
N THR A 691 18.18 22.83 5.39
CA THR A 691 19.36 23.04 6.26
C THR A 691 19.70 21.81 7.11
N MET A 692 19.16 20.65 6.74
CA MET A 692 19.30 19.39 7.47
C MET A 692 19.41 18.20 6.51
N ASP A 693 19.84 17.04 7.03
CA ASP A 693 19.74 15.78 6.29
C ASP A 693 18.29 15.36 6.06
N TRP A 694 17.99 14.90 4.84
CA TRP A 694 16.67 14.41 4.41
C TRP A 694 15.97 13.47 5.40
N SER A 695 16.72 12.62 6.10
CA SER A 695 16.14 11.65 7.04
C SER A 695 15.81 12.20 8.42
N ARG A 696 16.20 13.45 8.70
CA ARG A 696 15.97 14.13 9.96
C ARG A 696 14.67 14.93 9.91
N PHE A 697 13.73 14.63 10.79
CA PHE A 697 12.43 15.33 10.85
C PHE A 697 12.10 15.91 12.22
N VAL A 698 12.96 15.71 13.21
CA VAL A 698 12.80 16.32 14.54
C VAL A 698 14.15 16.61 15.17
N THR A 699 14.22 17.65 16.01
CA THR A 699 15.40 17.96 16.84
C THR A 699 15.35 17.22 18.17
N GLU A 700 16.48 17.20 18.89
CA GLU A 700 16.61 16.63 20.23
C GLU A 700 15.71 17.33 21.25
N LYS A 701 15.40 18.62 21.02
CA LYS A 701 14.44 19.40 21.82
C LYS A 701 12.98 19.14 21.42
N GLY A 702 12.74 18.41 20.33
CA GLY A 702 11.41 18.06 19.84
C GLY A 702 10.80 19.04 18.84
N LYS A 703 11.57 19.99 18.30
CA LYS A 703 11.10 20.85 17.19
C LYS A 703 10.99 20.02 15.93
N GLN A 704 9.82 19.99 15.30
CA GLN A 704 9.60 19.37 14.00
C GLN A 704 10.31 20.16 12.89
N LEU A 705 10.94 19.45 11.96
CA LEU A 705 11.78 20.05 10.91
C LEU A 705 11.19 19.92 9.50
N GLN A 706 10.36 18.90 9.29
CA GLN A 706 9.59 18.69 8.07
C GLN A 706 8.24 18.05 8.42
N THR A 707 7.31 18.01 7.47
CA THR A 707 5.98 17.41 7.66
C THR A 707 6.12 15.92 8.03
N VAL A 708 5.31 15.42 8.97
CA VAL A 708 5.28 14.00 9.36
C VAL A 708 3.85 13.46 9.34
N GLY A 709 3.34 13.18 8.14
CA GLY A 709 1.96 12.80 7.91
C GLY A 709 1.00 13.95 8.21
N HIS A 710 0.39 14.52 7.17
CA HIS A 710 -0.47 15.70 7.30
C HIS A 710 -1.96 15.40 7.07
N HIS A 711 -2.33 14.14 6.80
CA HIS A 711 -3.72 13.79 6.53
C HIS A 711 -4.57 13.76 7.81
N PHE A 712 -4.08 13.10 8.86
CA PHE A 712 -4.79 12.94 10.13
C PHE A 712 -4.12 13.74 11.24
N LYS A 713 -4.93 14.36 12.09
CA LYS A 713 -4.47 15.27 13.16
C LYS A 713 -3.46 14.66 14.14
N LEU A 714 -3.54 13.35 14.40
CA LEU A 714 -2.64 12.66 15.33
C LEU A 714 -1.30 12.25 14.70
N SER A 715 -1.16 12.33 13.39
CA SER A 715 0.12 12.04 12.74
C SER A 715 1.16 13.08 13.16
N GLY A 716 2.38 12.62 13.40
CA GLY A 716 3.47 13.52 13.78
C GLY A 716 4.72 12.80 14.28
N PRO A 717 5.83 13.53 14.49
CA PRO A 717 7.00 12.96 15.14
C PRO A 717 6.63 12.46 16.54
N LEU A 718 7.38 11.48 17.04
CA LEU A 718 7.25 11.07 18.44
C LEU A 718 7.40 12.31 19.35
N ASN A 719 6.63 12.45 20.42
CA ASN A 719 6.87 13.56 21.35
C ASN A 719 8.09 13.26 22.25
N ASN A 720 8.60 14.28 22.97
CA ASN A 720 9.77 14.13 23.85
C ASN A 720 9.59 13.07 24.94
N LYS A 721 8.37 12.93 25.48
CA LYS A 721 8.06 11.92 26.52
C LYS A 721 8.12 10.49 25.96
N THR A 722 7.71 10.29 24.72
CA THR A 722 7.83 9.01 24.03
C THR A 722 9.29 8.73 23.67
N ARG A 723 10.03 9.72 23.15
CA ARG A 723 11.45 9.57 22.85
C ARG A 723 12.31 9.27 24.07
N SER A 724 12.07 9.92 25.21
CA SER A 724 12.81 9.62 26.44
C SER A 724 12.57 8.19 26.94
N LYS A 725 11.37 7.64 26.71
CA LYS A 725 11.06 6.24 26.98
C LYS A 725 11.68 5.28 25.96
N LEU A 726 11.91 5.72 24.72
CA LEU A 726 12.50 4.93 23.64
C LEU A 726 14.04 4.88 23.74
N ASP A 727 14.68 6.01 24.06
CA ASP A 727 16.13 6.18 23.97
C ASP A 727 16.88 5.28 24.97
N ARG A 728 17.68 4.35 24.45
CA ARG A 728 18.63 3.52 25.20
C ARG A 728 20.06 3.72 24.68
N ARG A 729 20.31 4.78 23.92
CA ARG A 729 21.69 5.16 23.54
C ARG A 729 22.46 5.51 24.81
N GLY A 730 23.75 5.21 24.82
CA GLY A 730 24.63 5.52 25.95
C GLY A 730 24.48 4.58 27.17
N VAL A 731 23.69 3.50 27.06
CA VAL A 731 23.64 2.45 28.10
C VAL A 731 25.03 1.84 28.32
N CYS A 732 25.80 1.59 27.25
CA CYS A 732 27.18 1.13 27.37
C CYS A 732 28.02 2.11 28.20
N LEU A 733 27.96 3.41 27.89
CA LEU A 733 28.71 4.45 28.62
C LEU A 733 28.28 4.55 30.09
N SER A 734 27.05 4.19 30.43
CA SER A 734 26.56 4.21 31.82
C SER A 734 27.27 3.17 32.69
N CYS A 735 27.53 1.98 32.15
CA CYS A 735 28.35 0.95 32.81
C CYS A 735 29.87 1.22 32.70
N HIS A 736 30.27 1.99 31.70
CA HIS A 736 31.65 2.26 31.33
C HIS A 736 32.13 3.69 31.66
N LYS A 737 31.41 4.42 32.51
CA LYS A 737 31.77 5.80 32.87
C LYS A 737 33.03 5.88 33.74
N THR A 738 33.33 4.80 34.47
CA THR A 738 34.38 4.72 35.50
C THR A 738 35.54 3.79 35.12
N ILE A 739 35.71 3.43 33.84
CA ILE A 739 36.82 2.56 33.41
C ILE A 739 38.15 3.33 33.28
N PRO A 740 39.32 2.67 33.45
CA PRO A 740 39.62 1.60 34.41
C PRO A 740 40.32 2.12 35.66
N ASP A 741 40.86 3.34 35.63
CA ASP A 741 41.79 3.85 36.65
C ASP A 741 41.09 4.71 37.72
N GLN A 742 39.78 4.89 37.60
CA GLN A 742 38.99 5.75 38.49
C GLN A 742 38.24 4.99 39.58
N ASP A 743 38.17 3.65 39.50
CA ASP A 743 37.52 2.79 40.50
C ASP A 743 38.37 1.55 40.79
N LEU A 744 38.69 1.33 42.07
CA LEU A 744 39.57 0.24 42.50
C LEU A 744 39.01 -1.15 42.17
N ALA A 745 37.69 -1.34 42.27
CA ALA A 745 37.05 -2.63 42.00
C ALA A 745 37.00 -2.92 40.50
N VAL A 746 36.66 -1.92 39.68
CA VAL A 746 36.67 -2.05 38.21
C VAL A 746 38.10 -2.26 37.69
N SER A 747 39.09 -1.55 38.25
CA SER A 747 40.51 -1.73 37.94
C SER A 747 40.99 -3.15 38.27
N PHE A 748 40.67 -3.64 39.47
CA PHE A 748 41.01 -4.99 39.90
C PHE A 748 40.39 -6.06 38.99
N MET A 749 39.10 -5.94 38.65
CA MET A 749 38.43 -6.86 37.73
C MET A 749 39.08 -6.86 36.33
N SER A 750 39.43 -5.69 35.81
CA SER A 750 40.09 -5.54 34.51
C SER A 750 41.50 -6.16 34.52
N HIS A 751 42.23 -5.99 35.63
CA HIS A 751 43.55 -6.60 35.83
C HIS A 751 43.44 -8.13 35.92
N VAL A 752 42.52 -8.65 36.73
CA VAL A 752 42.27 -10.10 36.84
C VAL A 752 41.94 -10.69 35.48
N ALA A 753 41.02 -10.10 34.72
CA ALA A 753 40.66 -10.58 33.38
C ALA A 753 41.87 -10.63 32.42
N LYS A 754 42.73 -9.59 32.44
CA LYS A 754 43.93 -9.51 31.60
C LYS A 754 44.96 -10.60 31.93
N TYR A 755 45.23 -10.84 33.22
CA TYR A 755 46.29 -11.79 33.63
C TYR A 755 45.81 -13.24 33.78
N SER A 756 44.50 -13.47 33.85
CA SER A 756 43.90 -14.81 33.86
C SER A 756 43.65 -15.40 32.46
N GLY A 757 43.93 -14.65 31.39
CA GLY A 757 43.69 -15.09 30.01
C GLY A 757 42.22 -15.20 29.62
N ILE A 758 41.30 -14.64 30.42
CA ILE A 758 39.86 -14.67 30.14
C ILE A 758 39.55 -13.72 28.97
N LYS A 759 39.03 -14.27 27.87
CA LYS A 759 38.46 -13.48 26.78
C LYS A 759 36.99 -13.21 27.06
N ILE A 760 36.65 -11.94 27.25
CA ILE A 760 35.25 -11.51 27.39
C ILE A 760 34.67 -11.31 25.99
N ASP A 761 33.93 -12.30 25.52
CA ASP A 761 33.13 -12.19 24.29
C ASP A 761 31.72 -11.65 24.58
N ASN A 762 30.88 -11.51 23.55
CA ASN A 762 29.52 -10.98 23.72
C ASN A 762 28.66 -11.83 24.67
N LYS A 763 28.82 -13.16 24.65
CA LYS A 763 28.02 -14.06 25.48
C LYS A 763 28.43 -13.93 26.95
N GLU A 764 29.73 -13.88 27.22
CA GLU A 764 30.25 -13.69 28.57
C GLU A 764 29.90 -12.28 29.09
N HIS A 765 29.98 -11.26 28.24
CA HIS A 765 29.58 -9.91 28.60
C HIS A 765 28.10 -9.83 29.00
N GLN A 766 27.20 -10.42 28.21
CA GLN A 766 25.77 -10.50 28.53
C GLN A 766 25.50 -11.29 29.82
N SER A 767 26.25 -12.39 30.04
CA SER A 767 26.18 -13.20 31.25
C SER A 767 26.58 -12.40 32.50
N ILE A 768 27.69 -11.65 32.44
CA ILE A 768 28.14 -10.78 33.52
C ILE A 768 27.08 -9.71 33.83
N LEU A 769 26.57 -9.03 32.80
CA LEU A 769 25.52 -8.01 32.96
C LEU A 769 24.27 -8.61 33.61
N GLY A 770 23.82 -9.77 33.15
CA GLY A 770 22.68 -10.47 33.73
C GLY A 770 22.87 -10.77 35.22
N LYS A 771 24.02 -11.35 35.58
CA LYS A 771 24.36 -11.66 36.98
C LYS A 771 24.41 -10.40 37.85
N LEU A 772 25.00 -9.31 37.37
CA LEU A 772 25.07 -8.04 38.10
C LEU A 772 23.69 -7.45 38.37
N VAL A 773 22.80 -7.48 37.36
CA VAL A 773 21.42 -7.02 37.53
C VAL A 773 20.67 -7.87 38.57
N PHE A 774 20.80 -9.19 38.52
CA PHE A 774 20.17 -10.08 39.50
C PHE A 774 20.70 -9.88 40.91
N LEU A 775 22.02 -9.80 41.08
CA LEU A 775 22.65 -9.57 42.39
C LEU A 775 22.26 -8.22 42.97
N GLY A 776 22.26 -7.17 42.14
CA GLY A 776 21.82 -5.84 42.55
C GLY A 776 20.35 -5.81 42.99
N ALA A 777 19.46 -6.44 42.23
CA ALA A 777 18.03 -6.51 42.54
C ALA A 777 17.76 -7.24 43.88
N TRP A 778 18.37 -8.42 44.07
CA TRP A 778 18.24 -9.16 45.32
C TRP A 778 18.87 -8.42 46.51
N GLY A 779 20.03 -7.79 46.31
CA GLY A 779 20.68 -6.98 47.33
C GLY A 779 19.78 -5.85 47.84
N GLN A 780 19.15 -5.10 46.92
CA GLN A 780 18.21 -4.03 47.27
C GLN A 780 16.98 -4.55 48.01
N LEU A 781 16.39 -5.66 47.55
CA LEU A 781 15.22 -6.26 48.18
C LEU A 781 15.51 -6.73 49.62
N LEU A 782 16.60 -7.50 49.78
CA LEU A 782 16.99 -8.04 51.09
C LEU A 782 17.37 -6.93 52.07
N MET A 783 18.07 -5.89 51.60
CA MET A 783 18.40 -4.73 52.42
C MET A 783 17.14 -3.96 52.86
N GLY A 784 16.18 -3.77 51.95
CA GLY A 784 14.88 -3.15 52.28
C GLY A 784 14.10 -3.93 53.34
N ILE A 785 14.07 -5.27 53.22
CA ILE A 785 13.45 -6.15 54.22
C ILE A 785 14.15 -6.03 55.56
N ALA A 786 15.49 -6.07 55.59
CA ALA A 786 16.27 -5.96 56.82
C ALA A 786 16.04 -4.62 57.53
N VAL A 787 16.03 -3.51 56.79
CA VAL A 787 15.73 -2.18 57.33
C VAL A 787 14.29 -2.11 57.86
N GLY A 788 13.32 -2.64 57.13
CA GLY A 788 11.91 -2.68 57.56
C GLY A 788 11.71 -3.47 58.86
N LEU A 789 12.33 -4.66 58.96
CA LEU A 789 12.32 -5.47 60.18
C LEU A 789 13.02 -4.76 61.35
N GLY A 790 14.14 -4.07 61.08
CA GLY A 790 14.85 -3.27 62.08
C GLY A 790 14.00 -2.13 62.64
N LEU A 791 13.33 -1.37 61.77
CA LEU A 791 12.42 -0.28 62.16
C LEU A 791 11.20 -0.80 62.92
N PHE A 792 10.62 -1.92 62.49
CA PHE A 792 9.53 -2.58 63.20
C PHE A 792 9.95 -3.00 64.62
N PHE A 793 11.13 -3.61 64.76
CA PHE A 793 11.67 -4.01 66.06
C PHE A 793 11.94 -2.80 66.97
N LEU A 794 12.46 -1.71 66.41
CA LEU A 794 12.68 -0.45 67.14
C LEU A 794 11.35 0.17 67.60
N GLY A 795 10.36 0.24 66.71
CA GLY A 795 9.02 0.76 67.01
C GLY A 795 8.29 -0.09 68.05
N TYR A 796 8.37 -1.41 67.95
CA TYR A 796 7.85 -2.34 68.96
C TYR A 796 8.51 -2.10 70.33
N ARG A 797 9.83 -1.89 70.38
CA ARG A 797 10.54 -1.56 71.63
C ARG A 797 10.12 -0.22 72.22
N ILE A 798 9.82 0.78 71.41
CA ILE A 798 9.37 2.10 71.86
C ILE A 798 7.93 2.02 72.40
N LEU A 799 7.04 1.30 71.71
CA LEU A 799 5.64 1.09 72.14
C LEU A 799 5.53 0.25 73.41
N LYS A 800 6.45 -0.68 73.65
CA LYS A 800 6.49 -1.50 74.88
C LYS A 800 7.08 -0.76 76.08
N ARG A 801 7.67 0.42 75.87
CA ARG A 801 8.24 1.29 76.92
C ARG A 801 7.32 2.44 77.32
N LYS A 802 6.21 2.65 76.60
CA LYS A 802 5.04 3.40 77.07
C LYS A 802 4.05 2.41 77.69
#